data_AF-A0A1U7QXB5-F1
#
_entry.id   AF-A0A1U7QXB5-F1
#
_cell.length_a   1.000
_cell.length_b   1.000
_cell.length_c   1.000
_cell.angle_alpha   90.00
_cell.angle_beta   90.00
_cell.angle_gamma   90.00
#
_symmetry.space_group_name_H-M   'P 1'
#
loop_
_entity.id
_entity.type
_entity.pdbx_description
1 polymer ?
#
loop_
_entity_poly.entity_id
_entity_poly.type
_entity_poly.pdbx_seq_one_letter_code
_entity_poly.pdbx_strand_id
1 'polypeptide(L)'
;MADNLPSDFDVIVIGTGLPESIIAAACSRSGQRVLHVDSRNYYGGNWASFSFSGLLSWIKEYQENSDVVSENSSWQEQILENEEAILLSSRDKTIQHVEVFCYASQDLHKDVEEAGALQKNHAFVTPENSIEAAEAACLPTADESFSTQSCETPAEQTQRSDPESSVEVNDAETAGEKENLSDDKPSEEETSENVPNVQDNTEPPKKNRITYSQIIKEGRRFNIDLVSKLLYSRGLLIDLLIKSNVSRYAEFKNVTRILVFREGIVEQVPCSRADVFNSKQLTMVEKRMLMKFLTFCMQYEEHPDEYKAYEETTFSDYLKTQKLTPNLQYFVLHSIAMTSETTSSTVDGLKATKNFLHCLGRYGNTPFLFPLYGQGELPQCFCRMCAVFGGIYCLRHSVRCLVVDKESRKCKAIIDQFGQRIISKHFVIEDSYLSENTCSRVQYRQLSRAILITDGSVLKTDSDQQISILTVPAEEPGSFAVRVIELCSSTMTCMKGTYLVHLTCMSSKTAREDLEQVVQKLFTPYTEMETENEHVEKPRILWALYFNMRDSSDISRDCYDDLPSNVYVCSGPDSGLGNDNAVKQAETLFQQICPNEDFCPAPPNPEDIVLDGDSSQQEASESSVIPEANSETPKESTDLGNPEEPSE
;
A
#
# COMPACT_ATOMS: atom_id res chain seq x y z
N MET A 1 4.34 2.48 -31.83
CA MET A 1 3.39 3.06 -32.80
C MET A 1 2.72 4.23 -32.09
N ALA A 2 2.55 5.37 -32.76
CA ALA A 2 1.83 6.51 -32.20
C ALA A 2 0.39 6.40 -32.69
N ASP A 3 -0.39 5.57 -32.01
CA ASP A 3 -1.78 5.33 -32.36
C ASP A 3 -2.60 6.55 -31.91
N ASN A 4 -3.27 7.21 -32.86
CA ASN A 4 -4.04 8.42 -32.57
C ASN A 4 -5.11 8.12 -31.51
N LEU A 5 -5.17 8.94 -30.47
CA LEU A 5 -6.13 8.79 -29.39
C LEU A 5 -7.57 8.86 -29.96
N PRO A 6 -8.47 7.92 -29.67
CA PRO A 6 -9.85 7.98 -30.14
C PRO A 6 -10.57 9.23 -29.64
N SER A 7 -11.48 9.79 -30.45
CA SER A 7 -12.26 10.99 -30.08
C SER A 7 -13.60 10.67 -29.39
N ASP A 8 -13.87 9.42 -29.03
CA ASP A 8 -15.12 8.97 -28.40
C ASP A 8 -14.90 7.78 -27.47
N PHE A 9 -15.38 7.90 -26.23
CA PHE A 9 -15.34 6.89 -25.18
C PHE A 9 -16.70 6.81 -24.47
N ASP A 10 -16.89 5.79 -23.61
CA ASP A 10 -18.09 5.71 -22.78
C ASP A 10 -17.87 6.36 -21.40
N VAL A 11 -16.66 6.23 -20.86
CA VAL A 11 -16.24 6.85 -19.59
C VAL A 11 -14.85 7.48 -19.78
N ILE A 12 -14.68 8.72 -19.33
CA ILE A 12 -13.37 9.38 -19.18
C ILE A 12 -13.09 9.54 -17.69
N VAL A 13 -11.88 9.17 -17.25
CA VAL A 13 -11.41 9.25 -15.86
C VAL A 13 -10.17 10.14 -15.82
N ILE A 14 -10.17 11.16 -14.97
CA ILE A 14 -9.10 12.16 -14.82
C ILE A 14 -8.50 12.05 -13.42
N GLY A 15 -7.21 11.67 -13.36
CA GLY A 15 -6.49 11.35 -12.13
C GLY A 15 -6.47 9.85 -11.86
N THR A 16 -5.30 9.30 -11.50
CA THR A 16 -5.07 7.85 -11.34
C THR A 16 -4.90 7.40 -9.88
N GLY A 17 -5.60 8.05 -8.94
CA GLY A 17 -5.62 7.64 -7.54
C GLY A 17 -6.36 6.32 -7.30
N LEU A 18 -6.48 5.91 -6.04
CA LEU A 18 -7.10 4.63 -5.70
C LEU A 18 -8.60 4.57 -6.06
N PRO A 19 -9.46 5.56 -5.70
CA PRO A 19 -10.87 5.56 -6.11
C PRO A 19 -11.05 5.51 -7.63
N GLU A 20 -10.31 6.34 -8.35
CA GLU A 20 -10.38 6.52 -9.81
C GLU A 20 -9.95 5.25 -10.53
N SER A 21 -8.90 4.58 -10.03
CA SER A 21 -8.43 3.30 -10.55
C SER A 21 -9.46 2.18 -10.36
N ILE A 22 -10.14 2.14 -9.20
CA ILE A 22 -11.17 1.14 -8.92
C ILE A 22 -12.39 1.35 -9.84
N ILE A 23 -12.90 2.58 -9.98
CA ILE A 23 -14.05 2.84 -10.87
C ILE A 23 -13.69 2.64 -12.35
N ALA A 24 -12.48 3.01 -12.79
CA ALA A 24 -12.00 2.73 -14.14
C ALA A 24 -11.97 1.22 -14.41
N ALA A 25 -11.43 0.44 -13.47
CA ALA A 25 -11.41 -1.03 -13.55
C ALA A 25 -12.81 -1.63 -13.59
N ALA A 26 -13.73 -1.13 -12.76
CA ALA A 26 -15.12 -1.59 -12.72
C ALA A 26 -15.85 -1.34 -14.05
N CYS A 27 -15.79 -0.11 -14.57
CA CYS A 27 -16.41 0.29 -15.82
C CYS A 27 -15.82 -0.47 -17.03
N SER A 28 -14.49 -0.61 -17.10
CA SER A 28 -13.87 -1.38 -18.18
C SER A 28 -14.23 -2.87 -18.09
N ARG A 29 -14.31 -3.43 -16.88
CA ARG A 29 -14.72 -4.82 -16.65
C ARG A 29 -16.18 -5.10 -17.01
N SER A 30 -17.08 -4.11 -16.89
CA SER A 30 -18.47 -4.19 -17.39
C SER A 30 -18.60 -3.90 -18.90
N GLY A 31 -17.49 -3.70 -19.61
CA GLY A 31 -17.44 -3.55 -21.07
C GLY A 31 -17.53 -2.12 -21.58
N GLN A 32 -17.44 -1.10 -20.72
CA GLN A 32 -17.36 0.30 -21.15
C GLN A 32 -15.99 0.60 -21.76
N ARG A 33 -15.94 1.42 -22.82
CA ARG A 33 -14.66 1.98 -23.31
C ARG A 33 -14.21 3.08 -22.36
N VAL A 34 -13.13 2.84 -21.63
CA VAL A 34 -12.57 3.78 -20.66
C VAL A 34 -11.34 4.47 -21.24
N LEU A 35 -11.28 5.79 -21.12
CA LEU A 35 -10.05 6.57 -21.22
C LEU A 35 -9.65 7.05 -19.83
N HIS A 36 -8.45 6.73 -19.39
CA HIS A 36 -7.93 7.10 -18.09
C HIS A 36 -6.65 7.93 -18.25
N VAL A 37 -6.72 9.20 -17.87
CA VAL A 37 -5.65 10.19 -18.05
C VAL A 37 -5.11 10.71 -16.73
N ASP A 38 -3.84 11.08 -16.72
CA ASP A 38 -3.21 11.79 -15.62
C ASP A 38 -2.25 12.86 -16.15
N SER A 39 -2.25 14.04 -15.53
CA SER A 39 -1.27 15.09 -15.81
C SER A 39 0.14 14.70 -15.34
N ARG A 40 0.25 13.82 -14.34
CA ARG A 40 1.51 13.33 -13.78
C ARG A 40 2.24 12.39 -14.74
N ASN A 41 3.54 12.26 -14.54
CA ASN A 41 4.38 11.28 -15.25
C ASN A 41 4.47 9.91 -14.54
N TYR A 42 3.69 9.72 -13.47
CA TYR A 42 3.55 8.51 -12.65
C TYR A 42 2.07 8.26 -12.32
N TYR A 43 1.74 7.05 -11.86
CA TYR A 43 0.39 6.69 -11.40
C TYR A 43 0.16 7.05 -9.92
N GLY A 44 -1.10 7.20 -9.51
CA GLY A 44 -1.51 7.27 -8.11
C GLY A 44 -1.92 8.67 -7.63
N GLY A 45 -1.52 9.75 -8.30
CA GLY A 45 -1.76 11.11 -7.80
C GLY A 45 -1.24 11.25 -6.36
N ASN A 46 -2.12 11.67 -5.44
CA ASN A 46 -1.80 11.75 -4.00
C ASN A 46 -1.68 10.38 -3.29
N TRP A 47 -2.02 9.27 -3.94
CA TRP A 47 -1.80 7.90 -3.46
C TRP A 47 -0.45 7.31 -3.89
N ALA A 48 0.36 8.04 -4.65
CA ALA A 48 1.61 7.54 -5.22
C ALA A 48 2.69 7.19 -4.17
N SER A 49 3.61 6.32 -4.58
CA SER A 49 4.86 6.03 -3.88
C SER A 49 6.06 6.48 -4.74
N PHE A 50 7.18 6.83 -4.11
CA PHE A 50 8.36 7.37 -4.81
C PHE A 50 9.67 6.74 -4.38
N SER A 51 10.58 6.50 -5.35
CA SER A 51 12.02 6.42 -5.06
C SER A 51 12.52 7.69 -4.38
N PHE A 52 13.63 7.63 -3.64
CA PHE A 52 14.13 8.80 -2.91
C PHE A 52 14.42 9.98 -3.85
N SER A 53 15.00 9.73 -5.02
CA SER A 53 15.20 10.75 -6.06
C SER A 53 13.89 11.32 -6.64
N GLY A 54 12.87 10.46 -6.80
CA GLY A 54 11.52 10.86 -7.20
C GLY A 54 10.84 11.77 -6.16
N LEU A 55 10.95 11.43 -4.88
CA LEU A 55 10.39 12.22 -3.79
C LEU A 55 11.05 13.61 -3.70
N LEU A 56 12.36 13.69 -3.89
CA LEU A 56 13.07 14.98 -3.99
C LEU A 56 12.60 15.83 -5.18
N SER A 57 12.21 15.19 -6.30
CA SER A 57 11.60 15.89 -7.44
C SER A 57 10.19 16.39 -7.13
N TRP A 58 9.38 15.59 -6.42
CA TRP A 58 8.04 15.95 -5.97
C TRP A 58 8.08 17.09 -4.94
N ILE A 59 9.01 17.06 -3.98
CA ILE A 59 9.23 18.13 -2.99
C ILE A 59 9.46 19.49 -3.68
N LYS A 60 10.35 19.53 -4.67
CA LYS A 60 10.67 20.76 -5.41
C LYS A 60 9.46 21.39 -6.08
N GLU A 61 8.58 20.56 -6.65
CA GLU A 61 7.37 21.03 -7.31
C GLU A 61 6.47 21.85 -6.35
N TYR A 62 6.41 21.49 -5.07
CA TYR A 62 5.60 22.21 -4.08
C TYR A 62 6.37 23.30 -3.31
N GLN A 63 7.69 23.33 -3.39
CA GLN A 63 8.53 24.39 -2.78
C GLN A 63 8.85 25.54 -3.74
N GLU A 64 9.10 25.26 -5.02
CA GLU A 64 9.68 26.23 -5.98
C GLU A 64 8.63 26.87 -6.91
N ASN A 65 7.43 26.30 -7.06
CA ASN A 65 6.45 26.74 -8.07
C ASN A 65 5.82 28.11 -7.77
N SER A 66 6.41 29.15 -8.38
CA SER A 66 5.79 30.46 -8.63
C SER A 66 5.42 30.67 -10.10
N ASP A 67 5.48 29.62 -10.92
CA ASP A 67 5.32 29.72 -12.37
C ASP A 67 3.89 30.11 -12.80
N VAL A 68 3.81 31.26 -13.46
CA VAL A 68 2.64 31.72 -14.19
C VAL A 68 2.58 30.94 -15.51
N VAL A 69 1.73 29.91 -15.57
CA VAL A 69 1.54 29.13 -16.79
C VAL A 69 0.99 30.05 -17.89
N SER A 70 1.73 30.16 -18.99
CA SER A 70 1.31 30.92 -20.17
C SER A 70 0.12 30.21 -20.84
N GLU A 71 -1.08 30.79 -20.76
CA GLU A 71 -2.27 30.25 -21.41
C GLU A 71 -2.19 30.35 -22.94
N ASN A 72 -1.92 29.23 -23.60
CA ASN A 72 -2.19 29.10 -25.04
C ASN A 72 -3.71 29.04 -25.27
N SER A 73 -4.28 30.13 -25.78
CA SER A 73 -5.73 30.39 -25.93
C SER A 73 -6.40 29.66 -27.11
N SER A 74 -5.82 28.56 -27.60
CA SER A 74 -6.28 27.84 -28.78
C SER A 74 -7.45 26.88 -28.54
N TRP A 75 -7.78 26.59 -27.28
CA TRP A 75 -8.88 25.66 -26.94
C TRP A 75 -10.25 26.34 -26.97
N GLN A 76 -10.30 27.66 -26.75
CA GLN A 76 -11.53 28.46 -26.82
C GLN A 76 -12.18 28.39 -28.21
N GLU A 77 -11.38 28.24 -29.27
CA GLU A 77 -11.84 28.11 -30.67
C GLU A 77 -12.65 26.82 -30.95
N GLN A 78 -12.63 25.85 -30.03
CA GLN A 78 -13.31 24.56 -30.16
C GLN A 78 -14.66 24.47 -29.42
N ILE A 79 -15.05 25.56 -28.74
CA ILE A 79 -16.34 25.67 -28.05
C ILE A 79 -17.39 26.17 -29.04
N LEU A 80 -18.47 25.42 -29.21
CA LEU A 80 -19.57 25.78 -30.11
C LEU A 80 -20.51 26.81 -29.45
N GLU A 81 -21.31 27.53 -30.24
CA GLU A 81 -22.19 28.61 -29.73
C GLU A 81 -23.19 28.13 -28.65
N ASN A 82 -23.70 26.90 -28.77
CA ASN A 82 -24.60 26.26 -27.81
C ASN A 82 -23.88 25.58 -26.63
N GLU A 83 -22.57 25.77 -26.49
CA GLU A 83 -21.74 25.12 -25.47
C GLU A 83 -21.04 26.14 -24.57
N GLU A 84 -20.74 25.72 -23.35
CA GLU A 84 -19.92 26.46 -22.38
C GLU A 84 -18.77 25.56 -21.89
N ALA A 85 -17.72 26.17 -21.38
CA ALA A 85 -16.54 25.46 -20.88
C ALA A 85 -16.44 25.62 -19.36
N ILE A 86 -16.29 24.50 -18.64
CA ILE A 86 -15.86 24.51 -17.24
C ILE A 86 -14.35 24.21 -17.25
N LEU A 87 -13.56 25.19 -16.83
CA LEU A 87 -12.10 25.02 -16.70
C LEU A 87 -11.77 23.98 -15.64
N LEU A 88 -10.78 23.15 -15.93
CA LEU A 88 -10.13 22.29 -14.95
C LEU A 88 -8.89 22.99 -14.39
N SER A 89 -8.39 22.50 -13.26
CA SER A 89 -7.20 23.07 -12.64
C SER A 89 -5.96 22.82 -13.50
N SER A 90 -5.22 23.89 -13.79
CA SER A 90 -3.89 23.83 -14.40
C SER A 90 -2.78 23.52 -13.39
N ARG A 91 -3.09 23.50 -12.09
CA ARG A 91 -2.10 23.33 -11.01
C ARG A 91 -2.68 22.64 -9.78
N ASP A 92 -1.99 21.60 -9.34
CA ASP A 92 -2.24 20.95 -8.06
C ASP A 92 -1.94 21.90 -6.87
N LYS A 93 -2.89 21.99 -5.94
CA LYS A 93 -2.80 22.77 -4.69
C LYS A 93 -3.21 21.94 -3.47
N THR A 94 -3.06 20.61 -3.55
CA THR A 94 -3.45 19.68 -2.47
C THR A 94 -2.38 19.52 -1.39
N ILE A 95 -1.12 19.80 -1.70
CA ILE A 95 0.02 19.70 -0.78
C ILE A 95 0.44 21.09 -0.31
N GLN A 96 0.67 21.23 1.00
CA GLN A 96 1.07 22.49 1.65
C GLN A 96 2.10 22.25 2.76
N HIS A 97 2.77 23.32 3.21
CA HIS A 97 3.69 23.32 4.37
C HIS A 97 4.81 22.26 4.29
N VAL A 98 5.47 22.14 3.13
CA VAL A 98 6.52 21.13 2.88
C VAL A 98 7.83 21.53 3.56
N GLU A 99 8.15 20.90 4.69
CA GLU A 99 9.39 21.06 5.44
C GLU A 99 10.26 19.80 5.39
N VAL A 100 11.57 19.96 5.15
CA VAL A 100 12.52 18.85 4.97
C VAL A 100 13.76 19.05 5.83
N PHE A 101 14.18 18.00 6.53
CA PHE A 101 15.34 17.99 7.42
C PHE A 101 16.25 16.81 7.11
N CYS A 102 17.52 17.08 6.85
CA CYS A 102 18.56 16.08 6.72
C CYS A 102 19.45 16.15 7.97
N TYR A 103 19.47 15.08 8.77
CA TYR A 103 20.31 14.97 9.96
C TYR A 103 21.53 14.07 9.74
N ALA A 104 21.45 13.12 8.79
CA ALA A 104 22.57 12.30 8.37
C ALA A 104 23.72 13.18 7.82
N SER A 105 24.96 12.78 8.11
CA SER A 105 26.15 13.53 7.69
C SER A 105 26.20 13.70 6.17
N GLN A 106 26.57 14.91 5.75
CA GLN A 106 26.68 15.33 4.36
C GLN A 106 28.16 15.38 3.97
N ASP A 107 28.71 14.22 3.58
CA ASP A 107 30.06 14.15 3.02
C ASP A 107 30.15 15.01 1.75
N LEU A 108 31.07 15.97 1.72
CA LEU A 108 31.26 16.98 0.65
C LEU A 108 31.72 16.43 -0.72
N HIS A 109 31.50 15.15 -1.00
CA HIS A 109 31.82 14.54 -2.28
C HIS A 109 30.79 14.88 -3.35
N LYS A 110 31.26 15.56 -4.40
CA LYS A 110 30.46 15.93 -5.58
C LYS A 110 29.92 14.70 -6.31
N ASP A 111 28.75 14.88 -6.90
CA ASP A 111 28.16 14.02 -7.94
C ASP A 111 27.99 12.55 -7.55
N VAL A 112 27.26 12.31 -6.44
CA VAL A 112 26.73 10.98 -6.10
C VAL A 112 25.46 10.71 -6.92
N GLU A 113 25.59 9.93 -7.98
CA GLU A 113 24.44 9.45 -8.76
C GLU A 113 23.74 8.27 -8.07
N GLU A 114 22.42 8.18 -8.24
CA GLU A 114 21.59 7.08 -7.77
C GLU A 114 21.94 5.78 -8.52
N ALA A 115 22.17 4.69 -7.81
CA ALA A 115 22.62 3.44 -8.40
C ALA A 115 21.55 2.87 -9.36
N GLY A 116 21.90 2.74 -10.63
CA GLY A 116 20.98 2.29 -11.69
C GLY A 116 20.11 3.39 -12.30
N ALA A 117 20.45 4.67 -12.12
CA ALA A 117 19.81 5.76 -12.85
C ALA A 117 19.97 5.59 -14.37
N LEU A 118 18.85 5.68 -15.11
CA LEU A 118 18.88 5.79 -16.57
C LEU A 118 19.43 7.18 -16.94
N GLN A 119 20.37 7.22 -17.90
CA GLN A 119 20.90 8.48 -18.42
C GLN A 119 19.76 9.37 -18.93
N LYS A 120 19.65 10.59 -18.37
CA LYS A 120 18.63 11.57 -18.76
C LYS A 120 18.96 12.13 -20.14
N ASN A 121 18.44 11.49 -21.19
CA ASN A 121 18.36 12.08 -22.53
C ASN A 121 17.38 13.26 -22.52
N HIS A 122 17.87 14.45 -22.16
CA HIS A 122 17.16 15.72 -22.32
C HIS A 122 17.07 16.09 -23.80
N ALA A 123 16.19 15.41 -24.54
CA ALA A 123 15.77 15.84 -25.87
C ALA A 123 14.73 16.97 -25.74
N PHE A 124 15.18 18.17 -25.36
CA PHE A 124 14.42 19.39 -25.60
C PHE A 124 14.40 19.64 -27.11
N VAL A 125 13.27 19.35 -27.77
CA VAL A 125 13.04 19.76 -29.16
C VAL A 125 12.52 21.19 -29.15
N THR A 126 13.42 22.16 -29.35
CA THR A 126 13.08 23.56 -29.62
C THR A 126 12.56 23.70 -31.06
N PRO A 127 11.42 24.36 -31.29
CA PRO A 127 10.95 24.66 -32.63
C PRO A 127 11.61 25.94 -33.16
N GLU A 128 12.53 25.82 -34.11
CA GLU A 128 12.98 26.96 -34.92
C GLU A 128 12.39 26.89 -36.34
N ASN A 129 11.55 27.86 -36.67
CA ASN A 129 11.15 28.13 -38.05
C ASN A 129 12.29 28.89 -38.75
N SER A 130 12.85 28.31 -39.81
CA SER A 130 13.34 29.10 -40.94
C SER A 130 13.02 28.41 -42.26
N ILE A 131 12.36 29.15 -43.15
CA ILE A 131 11.97 28.73 -44.49
C ILE A 131 13.09 29.20 -45.43
N GLU A 132 13.67 28.33 -46.26
CA GLU A 132 13.39 28.26 -47.71
C GLU A 132 14.43 27.44 -48.51
N ALA A 133 13.94 26.71 -49.51
CA ALA A 133 14.59 26.26 -50.76
C ALA A 133 16.00 25.62 -50.76
N ALA A 134 16.02 24.29 -51.00
CA ALA A 134 16.83 23.70 -52.07
C ALA A 134 16.17 22.40 -52.58
N GLU A 135 15.75 22.38 -53.85
CA GLU A 135 15.31 21.15 -54.54
C GLU A 135 16.52 20.31 -55.00
N ALA A 136 16.35 18.98 -55.03
CA ALA A 136 16.64 18.09 -56.16
C ALA A 136 17.28 16.72 -55.77
N ALA A 137 16.79 15.66 -56.43
CA ALA A 137 17.39 14.31 -56.56
C ALA A 137 17.55 13.47 -55.27
N CYS A 138 17.28 12.15 -55.24
CA CYS A 138 16.85 11.23 -56.30
C CYS A 138 15.98 10.07 -55.74
N LEU A 139 15.23 9.42 -56.62
CA LEU A 139 14.39 8.23 -56.37
C LEU A 139 15.21 6.91 -56.33
N PRO A 140 14.62 5.75 -55.95
CA PRO A 140 15.35 4.65 -55.29
C PRO A 140 15.82 3.54 -56.24
N THR A 141 16.55 2.57 -55.66
CA THR A 141 16.74 1.22 -56.20
C THR A 141 16.34 0.17 -55.16
N ALA A 142 15.77 -0.93 -55.64
CA ALA A 142 15.17 -2.00 -54.86
C ALA A 142 16.15 -3.18 -54.60
N ASP A 143 15.58 -4.26 -54.04
CA ASP A 143 16.18 -5.57 -53.75
C ASP A 143 17.17 -5.56 -52.55
N GLU A 144 17.20 -6.55 -51.66
CA GLU A 144 16.75 -7.95 -51.79
C GLU A 144 15.79 -8.43 -50.68
N SER A 145 15.09 -9.53 -50.99
CA SER A 145 14.23 -10.31 -50.09
C SER A 145 14.98 -11.01 -48.96
N PHE A 146 14.32 -11.20 -47.80
CA PHE A 146 14.54 -12.42 -47.00
C PHE A 146 13.23 -13.01 -46.46
N SER A 147 13.14 -14.34 -46.58
CA SER A 147 11.97 -15.16 -46.30
C SER A 147 11.93 -15.68 -44.86
N THR A 148 10.72 -15.99 -44.40
CA THR A 148 10.44 -16.80 -43.21
C THR A 148 11.09 -18.19 -43.28
N GLN A 149 11.82 -18.61 -42.24
CA GLN A 149 11.47 -19.84 -41.50
C GLN A 149 12.24 -20.03 -40.18
N SER A 150 11.53 -20.75 -39.31
CA SER A 150 11.79 -21.32 -37.99
C SER A 150 13.15 -21.99 -37.66
N CYS A 151 13.41 -21.99 -36.34
CA CYS A 151 13.90 -23.11 -35.50
C CYS A 151 15.40 -23.32 -35.17
N GLU A 152 15.54 -23.96 -34.00
CA GLU A 152 16.64 -24.77 -33.45
C GLU A 152 17.85 -24.13 -32.73
N THR A 153 17.97 -24.54 -31.45
CA THR A 153 19.16 -24.53 -30.61
C THR A 153 20.16 -25.62 -31.00
N PRO A 154 21.48 -25.38 -30.90
CA PRO A 154 22.48 -26.45 -30.90
C PRO A 154 22.94 -26.83 -29.48
N ALA A 155 23.12 -28.12 -29.25
CA ALA A 155 23.84 -28.68 -28.10
C ALA A 155 24.68 -29.88 -28.55
N GLU A 156 25.94 -29.96 -28.12
CA GLU A 156 26.77 -31.18 -28.10
C GLU A 156 27.80 -31.03 -26.93
N GLN A 157 27.79 -31.90 -25.91
CA GLN A 157 28.46 -33.22 -25.82
C GLN A 157 29.99 -33.13 -25.67
N THR A 158 30.73 -33.93 -24.87
CA THR A 158 30.47 -35.04 -23.91
C THR A 158 31.53 -34.97 -22.75
N GLN A 159 31.73 -35.87 -21.76
CA GLN A 159 31.39 -37.31 -21.62
C GLN A 159 31.24 -37.79 -20.14
N ARG A 160 31.05 -39.11 -20.02
CA ARG A 160 30.70 -40.00 -18.87
C ARG A 160 31.90 -40.53 -18.05
N SER A 161 31.63 -40.93 -16.79
CA SER A 161 31.77 -42.35 -16.33
C SER A 161 31.28 -42.58 -14.88
N ASP A 162 30.30 -43.47 -14.71
CA ASP A 162 29.89 -44.18 -13.46
C ASP A 162 30.80 -45.42 -13.23
N PRO A 163 30.70 -46.28 -12.16
CA PRO A 163 29.66 -46.42 -11.10
C PRO A 163 30.28 -46.45 -9.65
N GLU A 164 29.75 -47.03 -8.54
CA GLU A 164 28.68 -48.03 -8.27
C GLU A 164 28.15 -48.02 -6.79
N SER A 165 27.60 -49.15 -6.34
CA SER A 165 26.94 -49.54 -5.05
C SER A 165 27.86 -49.61 -3.79
N SER A 166 27.44 -49.84 -2.53
CA SER A 166 26.25 -50.48 -1.88
C SER A 166 26.12 -49.98 -0.40
N VAL A 167 24.96 -49.89 0.30
CA VAL A 167 24.24 -50.94 1.11
C VAL A 167 25.18 -51.65 2.14
N GLU A 168 24.95 -51.76 3.48
CA GLU A 168 23.72 -51.73 4.34
C GLU A 168 23.94 -51.35 5.85
N VAL A 169 22.91 -50.80 6.53
CA VAL A 169 22.39 -50.95 7.95
C VAL A 169 23.30 -51.23 9.19
N ASN A 170 23.14 -50.45 10.28
CA ASN A 170 22.69 -50.90 11.64
C ASN A 170 22.59 -49.78 12.72
N ASP A 171 21.70 -49.99 13.70
CA ASP A 171 21.38 -49.10 14.84
C ASP A 171 22.37 -49.18 16.03
N ALA A 172 22.38 -48.16 16.89
CA ALA A 172 22.24 -48.30 18.36
C ALA A 172 22.26 -46.96 19.13
N GLU A 173 21.33 -46.79 20.08
CA GLU A 173 21.39 -45.77 21.14
C GLU A 173 22.41 -46.17 22.23
N THR A 174 23.09 -45.21 22.89
CA THR A 174 23.15 -45.16 24.38
C THR A 174 23.75 -43.85 24.93
N ALA A 175 23.46 -43.56 26.20
CA ALA A 175 23.90 -42.38 26.95
C ALA A 175 25.06 -42.68 27.92
N GLY A 176 25.65 -41.61 28.51
CA GLY A 176 26.66 -41.65 29.59
C GLY A 176 27.73 -40.58 29.37
N GLU A 177 27.67 -39.41 30.02
CA GLU A 177 28.20 -39.11 31.36
C GLU A 177 29.72 -39.37 31.56
N LYS A 178 30.47 -38.26 31.77
CA LYS A 178 31.67 -38.12 32.65
C LYS A 178 32.89 -39.01 32.30
N GLU A 179 34.13 -38.70 32.68
CA GLU A 179 34.64 -37.81 33.73
C GLU A 179 36.05 -37.30 33.39
N ASN A 180 36.61 -36.40 34.21
CA ASN A 180 37.99 -35.91 34.07
C ASN A 180 39.01 -37.01 34.42
N LEU A 181 40.27 -36.88 33.94
CA LEU A 181 41.46 -36.97 34.80
C LEU A 181 42.74 -36.47 34.09
N SER A 182 43.68 -36.04 34.91
CA SER A 182 44.98 -35.43 34.58
C SER A 182 46.11 -36.48 34.52
N ASP A 183 47.23 -36.20 33.83
CA ASP A 183 48.44 -35.66 34.48
C ASP A 183 49.72 -35.67 33.61
N ASP A 184 50.56 -34.68 33.93
CA ASP A 184 52.03 -34.58 33.85
C ASP A 184 52.89 -34.53 32.56
N LYS A 185 53.96 -33.71 32.70
CA LYS A 185 55.10 -33.48 31.77
C LYS A 185 56.31 -34.39 32.12
N PRO A 186 57.39 -34.49 31.31
CA PRO A 186 58.49 -33.49 31.24
C PRO A 186 58.91 -33.15 29.78
N SER A 187 59.11 -31.89 29.36
CA SER A 187 60.28 -31.00 29.54
C SER A 187 61.61 -31.43 28.87
N GLU A 188 61.91 -30.85 27.69
CA GLU A 188 63.28 -30.53 27.24
C GLU A 188 63.26 -29.14 26.55
N GLU A 189 64.23 -28.29 26.90
CA GLU A 189 64.63 -27.03 26.23
C GLU A 189 65.79 -27.39 25.26
N GLU A 190 66.22 -26.69 24.22
CA GLU A 190 66.12 -25.30 23.70
C GLU A 190 65.97 -25.42 22.13
N THR A 191 65.72 -24.41 21.29
CA THR A 191 66.29 -23.06 21.16
C THR A 191 65.35 -22.11 20.38
N SER A 192 65.62 -20.82 20.49
CA SER A 192 64.82 -19.69 19.97
C SER A 192 64.83 -19.49 18.45
N GLU A 193 63.70 -19.09 17.87
CA GLU A 193 63.66 -18.07 16.80
C GLU A 193 62.36 -17.25 16.85
N ASN A 194 62.42 -15.96 16.52
CA ASN A 194 61.35 -14.98 16.80
C ASN A 194 60.28 -14.92 15.71
N VAL A 195 58.99 -14.97 16.10
CA VAL A 195 57.86 -14.53 15.27
C VAL A 195 56.93 -13.64 16.13
N PRO A 196 56.42 -12.50 15.62
CA PRO A 196 55.68 -11.55 16.45
C PRO A 196 54.30 -12.05 16.88
N ASN A 197 53.94 -11.77 18.13
CA ASN A 197 52.64 -12.07 18.71
C ASN A 197 51.55 -11.16 18.09
N VAL A 198 50.71 -11.71 17.20
CA VAL A 198 49.53 -11.00 16.69
C VAL A 198 48.46 -11.02 17.77
N GLN A 199 48.26 -9.88 18.43
CA GLN A 199 47.10 -9.68 19.30
C GLN A 199 45.84 -9.74 18.45
N ASP A 200 44.94 -10.67 18.78
CA ASP A 200 43.62 -10.80 18.19
C ASP A 200 42.70 -9.66 18.67
N ASN A 201 42.93 -8.47 18.11
CA ASN A 201 42.03 -7.33 18.23
C ASN A 201 40.89 -7.50 17.23
N THR A 202 40.03 -8.49 17.45
CA THR A 202 38.69 -8.51 16.88
C THR A 202 37.84 -7.40 17.53
N GLU A 203 38.02 -6.16 17.05
CA GLU A 203 37.03 -5.10 17.26
C GLU A 203 35.65 -5.64 16.84
N PRO A 204 34.58 -5.40 17.62
CA PRO A 204 33.23 -5.70 17.15
C PRO A 204 32.97 -4.91 15.86
N PRO A 205 32.23 -5.47 14.88
CA PRO A 205 32.03 -4.84 13.59
C PRO A 205 31.39 -3.47 13.78
N LYS A 206 32.14 -2.41 13.46
CA LYS A 206 31.67 -1.02 13.51
C LYS A 206 30.39 -0.93 12.67
N LYS A 207 29.25 -0.65 13.32
CA LYS A 207 27.98 -0.41 12.61
C LYS A 207 28.23 0.70 11.59
N ASN A 208 28.18 0.36 10.30
CA ASN A 208 28.41 1.31 9.22
C ASN A 208 27.44 2.48 9.37
N ARG A 209 27.98 3.68 9.62
CA ARG A 209 27.20 4.91 9.80
C ARG A 209 26.53 5.23 8.46
N ILE A 210 25.21 5.41 8.47
CA ILE A 210 24.44 5.72 7.27
C ILE A 210 24.54 7.22 7.00
N THR A 211 25.14 7.59 5.87
CA THR A 211 25.30 9.00 5.44
C THR A 211 24.28 9.36 4.37
N TYR A 212 24.03 10.67 4.17
CA TYR A 212 23.07 11.11 3.16
C TYR A 212 23.44 10.61 1.75
N SER A 213 24.74 10.58 1.43
CA SER A 213 25.27 10.04 0.18
C SER A 213 24.93 8.56 -0.04
N GLN A 214 24.84 7.75 1.03
CA GLN A 214 24.40 6.36 0.92
C GLN A 214 22.89 6.25 0.64
N ILE A 215 22.07 7.11 1.26
CA ILE A 215 20.61 7.17 1.01
C ILE A 215 20.33 7.58 -0.44
N ILE A 216 21.07 8.56 -0.98
CA ILE A 216 21.00 8.97 -2.39
C ILE A 216 21.40 7.81 -3.31
N LYS A 217 22.53 7.15 -3.05
CA LYS A 217 23.02 6.02 -3.84
C LYS A 217 22.01 4.87 -3.90
N GLU A 218 21.41 4.51 -2.77
CA GLU A 218 20.41 3.44 -2.66
C GLU A 218 18.97 3.93 -2.90
N GLY A 219 18.77 5.10 -3.53
CA GLY A 219 17.46 5.75 -3.68
C GLY A 219 16.38 4.89 -4.35
N ARG A 220 16.76 3.94 -5.22
CA ARG A 220 15.88 2.93 -5.87
C ARG A 220 15.52 1.74 -4.98
N ARG A 221 15.96 1.70 -3.72
CA ARG A 221 15.49 0.76 -2.69
C ARG A 221 14.37 1.36 -1.84
N PHE A 222 14.12 2.65 -1.99
CA PHE A 222 13.00 3.33 -1.36
C PHE A 222 11.77 3.31 -2.25
N ASN A 223 10.60 3.10 -1.65
CA ASN A 223 9.29 3.33 -2.26
C ASN A 223 8.43 4.01 -1.18
N ILE A 224 8.46 5.33 -1.19
CA ILE A 224 7.98 6.17 -0.09
C ILE A 224 6.55 6.60 -0.38
N ASP A 225 5.60 6.03 0.35
CA ASP A 225 4.18 6.34 0.20
C ASP A 225 3.83 7.75 0.72
N LEU A 226 3.11 8.52 -0.10
CA LEU A 226 2.44 9.72 0.40
C LEU A 226 1.33 9.37 1.41
N VAL A 227 0.63 8.25 1.20
CA VAL A 227 -0.48 7.77 2.05
C VAL A 227 -0.02 6.66 3.00
N SER A 228 -0.18 6.88 4.31
CA SER A 228 0.13 5.89 5.34
C SER A 228 -1.15 5.23 5.86
N LYS A 229 -1.43 4.05 5.31
CA LYS A 229 -2.59 3.20 5.58
C LYS A 229 -2.17 1.74 5.72
N LEU A 230 -3.08 0.91 6.24
CA LEU A 230 -2.93 -0.55 6.31
C LEU A 230 -4.13 -1.24 5.64
N LEU A 231 -3.90 -2.44 5.12
CA LEU A 231 -4.97 -3.29 4.63
C LEU A 231 -5.49 -4.16 5.78
N TYR A 232 -6.74 -3.98 6.20
CA TYR A 232 -7.37 -4.93 7.11
C TYR A 232 -7.46 -6.31 6.44
N SER A 233 -7.28 -7.38 7.22
CA SER A 233 -7.36 -8.74 6.71
C SER A 233 -8.77 -9.11 6.24
N ARG A 234 -9.82 -8.44 6.75
CA ARG A 234 -11.21 -8.50 6.25
C ARG A 234 -11.71 -7.07 6.10
N GLY A 235 -12.42 -6.77 5.01
CA GLY A 235 -12.80 -5.40 4.70
C GLY A 235 -12.85 -5.15 3.20
N LEU A 236 -13.45 -4.02 2.83
CA LEU A 236 -13.92 -3.81 1.45
C LEU A 236 -12.81 -3.94 0.40
N LEU A 237 -11.62 -3.39 0.66
CA LEU A 237 -10.53 -3.46 -0.31
C LEU A 237 -9.96 -4.88 -0.46
N ILE A 238 -9.73 -5.63 0.63
CA ILE A 238 -9.14 -6.97 0.49
C ILE A 238 -10.13 -7.94 -0.15
N ASP A 239 -11.41 -7.83 0.21
CA ASP A 239 -12.44 -8.69 -0.36
C ASP A 239 -12.69 -8.32 -1.83
N LEU A 240 -12.56 -7.04 -2.23
CA LEU A 240 -12.53 -6.59 -3.63
C LEU A 240 -11.30 -7.10 -4.40
N LEU A 241 -10.10 -7.00 -3.83
CA LEU A 241 -8.84 -7.50 -4.45
C LEU A 241 -8.92 -9.01 -4.73
N ILE A 242 -9.55 -9.77 -3.84
CA ILE A 242 -9.81 -11.20 -4.01
C ILE A 242 -10.90 -11.43 -5.06
N LYS A 243 -12.09 -10.80 -4.93
CA LYS A 243 -13.22 -10.95 -5.87
C LYS A 243 -12.83 -10.67 -7.33
N SER A 244 -12.05 -9.62 -7.54
CA SER A 244 -11.62 -9.14 -8.86
C SER A 244 -10.39 -9.88 -9.43
N ASN A 245 -9.75 -10.73 -8.63
CA ASN A 245 -8.45 -11.35 -8.95
C ASN A 245 -7.30 -10.34 -9.23
N VAL A 246 -7.46 -9.09 -8.77
CA VAL A 246 -6.43 -8.03 -8.78
C VAL A 246 -5.33 -8.31 -7.75
N SER A 247 -5.63 -9.09 -6.72
CA SER A 247 -4.66 -9.63 -5.75
C SER A 247 -3.45 -10.34 -6.38
N ARG A 248 -3.56 -10.83 -7.62
CA ARG A 248 -2.44 -11.45 -8.36
C ARG A 248 -1.35 -10.46 -8.80
N TYR A 249 -1.57 -9.16 -8.67
CA TYR A 249 -0.62 -8.12 -9.07
C TYR A 249 0.21 -7.56 -7.91
N ALA A 250 -0.05 -7.97 -6.66
CA ALA A 250 0.68 -7.50 -5.49
C ALA A 250 0.89 -8.62 -4.47
N GLU A 251 2.02 -8.57 -3.76
CA GLU A 251 2.30 -9.41 -2.60
C GLU A 251 2.11 -8.61 -1.30
N PHE A 252 1.88 -9.30 -0.19
CA PHE A 252 1.60 -8.66 1.10
C PHE A 252 2.45 -9.25 2.23
N LYS A 253 2.90 -8.38 3.14
CA LYS A 253 3.50 -8.73 4.43
C LYS A 253 2.49 -8.54 5.55
N ASN A 254 2.49 -9.46 6.52
CA ASN A 254 1.75 -9.29 7.77
C ASN A 254 2.34 -8.13 8.59
N VAL A 255 1.48 -7.30 9.17
CA VAL A 255 1.89 -6.46 10.30
C VAL A 255 2.04 -7.36 11.51
N THR A 256 3.19 -7.29 12.18
CA THR A 256 3.58 -8.24 13.23
C THR A 256 3.34 -7.73 14.64
N ARG A 257 3.30 -6.39 14.82
CA ARG A 257 3.22 -5.74 16.13
C ARG A 257 2.17 -4.63 16.12
N ILE A 258 1.39 -4.59 17.20
CA ILE A 258 0.60 -3.43 17.60
C ILE A 258 1.23 -2.88 18.86
N LEU A 259 1.55 -1.60 18.85
CA LEU A 259 2.27 -0.89 19.89
C LEU A 259 1.41 0.28 20.39
N VAL A 260 1.63 0.69 21.63
CA VAL A 260 1.03 1.90 22.20
C VAL A 260 2.10 2.73 22.91
N PHE A 261 1.99 4.06 22.83
CA PHE A 261 2.88 4.96 23.56
C PHE A 261 2.22 5.47 24.83
N ARG A 262 2.80 5.15 25.98
CA ARG A 262 2.26 5.53 27.29
C ARG A 262 3.37 5.93 28.25
N GLU A 263 3.18 7.06 28.92
CA GLU A 263 4.07 7.53 30.00
C GLU A 263 5.57 7.59 29.60
N GLY A 264 5.85 7.83 28.30
CA GLY A 264 7.21 7.87 27.73
C GLY A 264 7.70 6.55 27.13
N ILE A 265 6.97 5.45 27.31
CA ILE A 265 7.38 4.08 26.96
C ILE A 265 6.58 3.58 25.76
N VAL A 266 7.25 2.90 24.82
CA VAL A 266 6.61 2.13 23.73
C VAL A 266 6.42 0.69 24.20
N GLU A 267 5.18 0.24 24.27
CA GLU A 267 4.83 -1.12 24.73
C GLU A 267 4.08 -1.91 23.65
N GLN A 268 4.31 -3.22 23.56
CA GLN A 268 3.57 -4.10 22.66
C GLN A 268 2.23 -4.54 23.27
N VAL A 269 1.16 -4.36 22.52
CA VAL A 269 -0.22 -4.69 22.92
C VAL A 269 -0.51 -6.16 22.65
N PRO A 270 -1.08 -6.92 23.61
CA PRO A 270 -1.53 -8.29 23.39
C PRO A 270 -2.56 -8.42 22.26
N CYS A 271 -2.26 -9.19 21.22
CA CYS A 271 -3.10 -9.31 20.02
C CYS A 271 -3.92 -10.61 19.98
N SER A 272 -3.54 -11.63 20.76
CA SER A 272 -4.24 -12.92 20.85
C SER A 272 -4.64 -13.27 22.28
N ARG A 273 -5.53 -14.26 22.43
CA ARG A 273 -5.88 -14.83 23.75
C ARG A 273 -4.62 -15.34 24.49
N ALA A 274 -3.67 -15.92 23.77
CA ALA A 274 -2.39 -16.38 24.33
C ALA A 274 -1.54 -15.21 24.84
N ASP A 275 -1.46 -14.11 24.08
CA ASP A 275 -0.73 -12.90 24.51
C ASP A 275 -1.37 -12.27 25.74
N VAL A 276 -2.71 -12.23 25.81
CA VAL A 276 -3.44 -11.73 26.99
C VAL A 276 -3.12 -12.61 28.21
N PHE A 277 -3.04 -13.93 28.06
CA PHE A 277 -2.61 -14.81 29.15
C PHE A 277 -1.14 -14.60 29.55
N ASN A 278 -0.24 -14.41 28.59
CA ASN A 278 1.20 -14.23 28.81
C ASN A 278 1.59 -12.81 29.29
N SER A 279 0.73 -11.80 29.07
CA SER A 279 1.02 -10.40 29.42
C SER A 279 1.32 -10.23 30.91
N LYS A 280 2.43 -9.54 31.22
CA LYS A 280 2.81 -9.16 32.58
C LYS A 280 2.23 -7.80 33.02
N GLN A 281 1.73 -7.00 32.08
CA GLN A 281 1.13 -5.68 32.32
C GLN A 281 -0.32 -5.76 32.83
N LEU A 282 -1.03 -6.86 32.54
CA LEU A 282 -2.43 -7.03 32.93
C LEU A 282 -2.54 -7.95 34.17
N THR A 283 -3.33 -7.52 35.15
CA THR A 283 -3.67 -8.37 36.30
C THR A 283 -4.61 -9.52 35.90
N MET A 284 -4.68 -10.59 36.71
CA MET A 284 -5.63 -11.70 36.48
C MET A 284 -7.11 -11.27 36.52
N VAL A 285 -7.41 -10.10 37.09
CA VAL A 285 -8.76 -9.52 37.12
C VAL A 285 -9.01 -8.79 35.80
N GLU A 286 -8.08 -7.95 35.36
CA GLU A 286 -8.16 -7.24 34.07
C GLU A 286 -8.22 -8.20 32.88
N LYS A 287 -7.42 -9.28 32.86
CA LYS A 287 -7.50 -10.32 31.81
C LYS A 287 -8.92 -10.90 31.66
N ARG A 288 -9.63 -11.10 32.78
CA ARG A 288 -11.03 -11.58 32.76
C ARG A 288 -12.02 -10.51 32.33
N MET A 289 -11.82 -9.26 32.75
CA MET A 289 -12.64 -8.12 32.34
C MET A 289 -12.53 -7.86 30.83
N LEU A 290 -11.30 -7.81 30.31
CA LEU A 290 -11.00 -7.65 28.89
C LEU A 290 -11.60 -8.78 28.06
N MET A 291 -11.30 -10.05 28.40
CA MET A 291 -11.85 -11.18 27.63
C MET A 291 -13.37 -11.21 27.63
N LYS A 292 -14.04 -10.87 28.75
CA LYS A 292 -15.51 -10.76 28.77
C LYS A 292 -16.00 -9.65 27.83
N PHE A 293 -15.38 -8.47 27.88
CA PHE A 293 -15.79 -7.34 27.05
C PHE A 293 -15.56 -7.59 25.56
N LEU A 294 -14.41 -8.16 25.17
CA LEU A 294 -14.13 -8.50 23.77
C LEU A 294 -15.08 -9.59 23.24
N THR A 295 -15.50 -10.55 24.08
CA THR A 295 -16.54 -11.53 23.70
C THR A 295 -17.88 -10.83 23.45
N PHE A 296 -18.29 -9.89 24.31
CA PHE A 296 -19.46 -9.06 24.05
C PHE A 296 -19.33 -8.26 22.74
N CYS A 297 -18.19 -7.60 22.49
CA CYS A 297 -17.98 -6.82 21.26
C CYS A 297 -18.07 -7.65 19.97
N MET A 298 -17.72 -8.93 19.99
CA MET A 298 -17.91 -9.82 18.82
C MET A 298 -19.38 -10.00 18.44
N GLN A 299 -20.28 -9.95 19.41
CA GLN A 299 -21.71 -10.25 19.27
C GLN A 299 -22.59 -9.08 19.76
N TYR A 300 -22.09 -7.84 19.75
CA TYR A 300 -22.79 -6.71 20.41
C TYR A 300 -24.20 -6.48 19.83
N GLU A 301 -24.39 -6.75 18.53
CA GLU A 301 -25.68 -6.68 17.82
C GLU A 301 -26.74 -7.66 18.38
N GLU A 302 -26.33 -8.77 18.99
CA GLU A 302 -27.22 -9.74 19.67
C GLU A 302 -27.64 -9.24 21.07
N HIS A 303 -27.03 -8.16 21.57
CA HIS A 303 -27.24 -7.59 22.89
C HIS A 303 -27.53 -6.07 22.88
N PRO A 304 -28.56 -5.58 22.16
CA PRO A 304 -28.89 -4.14 22.11
C PRO A 304 -29.06 -3.50 23.49
N ASP A 305 -29.68 -4.23 24.43
CA ASP A 305 -30.00 -3.72 25.77
C ASP A 305 -28.75 -3.34 26.59
N GLU A 306 -27.55 -3.82 26.25
CA GLU A 306 -26.29 -3.48 26.94
C GLU A 306 -25.67 -2.14 26.49
N TYR A 307 -26.06 -1.58 25.34
CA TYR A 307 -25.49 -0.32 24.82
C TYR A 307 -26.53 0.70 24.32
N LYS A 308 -27.79 0.32 24.11
CA LYS A 308 -28.84 1.18 23.55
C LYS A 308 -29.08 2.48 24.32
N ALA A 309 -28.89 2.46 25.65
CA ALA A 309 -28.98 3.66 26.49
C ALA A 309 -27.83 4.68 26.26
N TYR A 310 -26.83 4.31 25.46
CA TYR A 310 -25.58 5.02 25.23
C TYR A 310 -25.28 5.23 23.73
N GLU A 311 -26.24 5.01 22.83
CA GLU A 311 -26.03 5.16 21.37
C GLU A 311 -25.53 6.56 20.99
N GLU A 312 -26.10 7.60 21.60
CA GLU A 312 -25.77 9.02 21.38
C GLU A 312 -24.55 9.52 22.19
N THR A 313 -23.91 8.67 23.00
CA THR A 313 -22.69 9.06 23.75
C THR A 313 -21.42 8.70 23.00
N THR A 314 -20.29 9.30 23.39
CA THR A 314 -18.98 8.89 22.87
C THR A 314 -18.65 7.46 23.30
N PHE A 315 -17.86 6.73 22.49
CA PHE A 315 -17.37 5.42 22.89
C PHE A 315 -16.48 5.48 24.14
N SER A 316 -15.73 6.58 24.34
CA SER A 316 -14.94 6.82 25.56
C SER A 316 -15.82 6.86 26.81
N ASP A 317 -16.92 7.59 26.76
CA ASP A 317 -17.83 7.70 27.91
C ASP A 317 -18.61 6.40 28.15
N TYR A 318 -19.00 5.69 27.09
CA TYR A 318 -19.55 4.34 27.21
C TYR A 318 -18.56 3.39 27.91
N LEU A 319 -17.29 3.36 27.51
CA LEU A 319 -16.26 2.52 28.13
C LEU A 319 -16.07 2.83 29.63
N LYS A 320 -16.26 4.08 30.07
CA LYS A 320 -16.22 4.48 31.50
C LYS A 320 -17.38 3.90 32.31
N THR A 321 -18.52 3.61 31.69
CA THR A 321 -19.67 2.93 32.35
C THR A 321 -19.49 1.40 32.44
N GLN A 322 -18.59 0.84 31.63
CA GLN A 322 -18.36 -0.60 31.54
C GLN A 322 -17.49 -1.13 32.69
N LYS A 323 -17.53 -2.44 32.89
CA LYS A 323 -16.72 -3.15 33.90
C LYS A 323 -15.27 -3.32 33.42
N LEU A 324 -14.59 -2.20 33.17
CA LEU A 324 -13.22 -2.08 32.69
C LEU A 324 -12.43 -1.13 33.59
N THR A 325 -11.14 -1.41 33.84
CA THR A 325 -10.23 -0.44 34.49
C THR A 325 -9.87 0.67 33.50
N PRO A 326 -9.46 1.88 33.94
CA PRO A 326 -9.01 2.94 33.03
C PRO A 326 -7.89 2.48 32.08
N ASN A 327 -7.02 1.59 32.58
CA ASN A 327 -6.00 0.88 31.82
C ASN A 327 -6.59 0.10 30.62
N LEU A 328 -7.62 -0.71 30.84
CA LEU A 328 -8.29 -1.46 29.78
C LEU A 328 -9.12 -0.56 28.85
N GLN A 329 -9.77 0.48 29.36
CA GLN A 329 -10.52 1.45 28.56
C GLN A 329 -9.59 2.10 27.52
N TYR A 330 -8.40 2.54 27.96
CA TYR A 330 -7.34 3.09 27.14
C TYR A 330 -6.87 2.11 26.03
N PHE A 331 -6.56 0.85 26.38
CA PHE A 331 -6.17 -0.16 25.38
C PHE A 331 -7.28 -0.44 24.36
N VAL A 332 -8.54 -0.57 24.80
CA VAL A 332 -9.68 -0.83 23.90
C VAL A 332 -9.87 0.35 22.94
N LEU A 333 -9.86 1.59 23.45
CA LEU A 333 -10.08 2.78 22.64
C LEU A 333 -8.95 3.02 21.62
N HIS A 334 -7.70 3.03 22.07
CA HIS A 334 -6.57 3.48 21.24
C HIS A 334 -5.83 2.37 20.49
N SER A 335 -5.88 1.12 20.94
CA SER A 335 -5.12 0.01 20.33
C SER A 335 -5.99 -1.00 19.59
N ILE A 336 -7.28 -1.12 19.94
CA ILE A 336 -8.22 -2.07 19.31
C ILE A 336 -9.19 -1.33 18.38
N ALA A 337 -9.99 -0.41 18.91
CA ALA A 337 -10.92 0.39 18.11
C ALA A 337 -10.19 1.41 17.24
N MET A 338 -9.11 2.03 17.76
CA MET A 338 -8.36 3.13 17.13
C MET A 338 -9.27 4.28 16.66
N THR A 339 -10.32 4.55 17.45
CA THR A 339 -11.33 5.58 17.18
C THR A 339 -10.99 6.88 17.91
N SER A 340 -11.63 7.98 17.51
CA SER A 340 -11.46 9.28 18.16
C SER A 340 -12.19 9.29 19.49
N GLU A 341 -11.52 9.75 20.55
CA GLU A 341 -12.14 9.84 21.89
C GLU A 341 -13.36 10.77 21.90
N THR A 342 -13.29 11.88 21.14
CA THR A 342 -14.23 13.00 21.24
C THR A 342 -15.33 12.99 20.18
N THR A 343 -15.16 12.25 19.07
CA THR A 343 -16.09 12.30 17.92
C THR A 343 -16.72 10.97 17.55
N SER A 344 -16.22 9.83 18.02
CA SER A 344 -16.77 8.52 17.65
C SER A 344 -17.90 8.09 18.60
N SER A 345 -19.06 7.74 18.03
CA SER A 345 -20.21 7.23 18.80
C SER A 345 -19.89 5.87 19.44
N THR A 346 -20.66 5.50 20.45
CA THR A 346 -20.62 4.14 21.05
C THR A 346 -20.71 3.05 19.99
N VAL A 347 -21.60 3.22 19.00
CA VAL A 347 -21.83 2.23 17.94
C VAL A 347 -20.62 2.14 17.00
N ASP A 348 -19.96 3.24 16.69
CA ASP A 348 -18.76 3.23 15.82
C ASP A 348 -17.58 2.55 16.50
N GLY A 349 -17.39 2.80 17.80
CA GLY A 349 -16.37 2.12 18.60
C GLY A 349 -16.61 0.61 18.72
N LEU A 350 -17.87 0.19 18.90
CA LEU A 350 -18.26 -1.23 18.90
C LEU A 350 -18.03 -1.88 17.53
N LYS A 351 -18.42 -1.23 16.42
CA LYS A 351 -18.15 -1.70 15.05
C LYS A 351 -16.65 -1.85 14.79
N ALA A 352 -15.85 -0.84 15.14
CA ALA A 352 -14.40 -0.88 14.97
C ALA A 352 -13.75 -2.02 15.78
N THR A 353 -14.16 -2.18 17.05
CA THR A 353 -13.72 -3.27 17.93
C THR A 353 -14.09 -4.64 17.35
N LYS A 354 -15.34 -4.83 16.90
CA LYS A 354 -15.81 -6.07 16.25
C LYS A 354 -15.01 -6.38 14.98
N ASN A 355 -14.79 -5.38 14.12
CA ASN A 355 -14.05 -5.58 12.88
C ASN A 355 -12.58 -5.96 13.13
N PHE A 356 -11.91 -5.27 14.05
CA PHE A 356 -10.55 -5.60 14.47
C PHE A 356 -10.45 -7.06 14.92
N LEU A 357 -11.33 -7.48 15.84
CA LEU A 357 -11.32 -8.85 16.39
C LEU A 357 -11.63 -9.90 15.32
N HIS A 358 -12.54 -9.63 14.39
CA HIS A 358 -12.88 -10.52 13.27
C HIS A 358 -11.73 -10.68 12.25
N CYS A 359 -10.85 -9.68 12.16
CA CYS A 359 -9.66 -9.69 11.29
C CYS A 359 -8.46 -10.46 11.89
N LEU A 360 -8.40 -10.66 13.21
CA LEU A 360 -7.30 -11.38 13.86
C LEU A 360 -7.21 -12.83 13.34
N GLY A 361 -5.98 -13.31 13.10
CA GLY A 361 -5.74 -14.72 12.75
C GLY A 361 -6.04 -15.12 11.31
N ARG A 362 -6.56 -14.26 10.42
CA ARG A 362 -6.83 -14.63 9.01
C ARG A 362 -5.56 -14.95 8.22
N TYR A 363 -4.50 -14.17 8.42
CA TYR A 363 -3.18 -14.35 7.76
C TYR A 363 -1.99 -14.26 8.72
N GLY A 364 -2.19 -13.68 9.91
CA GLY A 364 -1.14 -13.44 10.92
C GLY A 364 -1.73 -13.14 12.29
N ASN A 365 -0.87 -12.81 13.25
CA ASN A 365 -1.24 -12.55 14.65
C ASN A 365 -1.98 -11.21 14.86
N THR A 366 -1.82 -10.24 13.95
CA THR A 366 -2.53 -8.95 13.97
C THR A 366 -3.60 -8.92 12.84
N PRO A 367 -4.49 -7.91 12.82
CA PRO A 367 -5.55 -7.83 11.82
C PRO A 367 -5.12 -7.17 10.51
N PHE A 368 -3.84 -6.86 10.30
CA PHE A 368 -3.38 -6.02 9.18
C PHE A 368 -2.32 -6.66 8.28
N LEU A 369 -2.35 -6.23 7.02
CA LEU A 369 -1.41 -6.49 5.95
C LEU A 369 -0.85 -5.17 5.41
N PHE A 370 0.33 -5.23 4.81
CA PHE A 370 0.95 -4.13 4.07
C PHE A 370 1.46 -4.66 2.71
N PRO A 371 1.14 -4.02 1.57
CA PRO A 371 1.62 -4.42 0.26
C PRO A 371 3.14 -4.25 0.14
N LEU A 372 3.84 -5.22 -0.46
CA LEU A 372 5.23 -5.02 -0.83
C LEU A 372 5.35 -3.87 -1.83
N TYR A 373 6.45 -3.12 -1.76
CA TYR A 373 6.71 -1.90 -2.53
C TYR A 373 5.79 -0.69 -2.22
N GLY A 374 4.86 -0.82 -1.28
CA GLY A 374 4.08 0.30 -0.73
C GLY A 374 2.63 0.39 -1.23
N GLN A 375 1.86 1.28 -0.61
CA GLN A 375 0.46 1.55 -0.95
C GLN A 375 0.30 2.06 -2.40
N GLY A 376 1.32 2.71 -2.96
CA GLY A 376 1.34 3.21 -4.35
C GLY A 376 1.19 2.12 -5.43
N GLU A 377 1.33 0.84 -5.09
CA GLU A 377 1.05 -0.27 -6.00
C GLU A 377 -0.45 -0.52 -6.20
N LEU A 378 -1.30 -0.17 -5.21
CA LEU A 378 -2.73 -0.50 -5.24
C LEU A 378 -3.49 0.21 -6.39
N PRO A 379 -3.32 1.53 -6.65
CA PRO A 379 -3.91 2.16 -7.84
C PRO A 379 -3.43 1.50 -9.14
N GLN A 380 -2.15 1.17 -9.24
CA GLN A 380 -1.55 0.53 -10.42
C GLN A 380 -2.15 -0.86 -10.68
N CYS A 381 -2.44 -1.63 -9.63
CA CYS A 381 -3.08 -2.95 -9.73
C CYS A 381 -4.48 -2.85 -10.36
N PHE A 382 -5.30 -1.87 -9.96
CA PHE A 382 -6.61 -1.65 -10.60
C PHE A 382 -6.48 -1.01 -11.99
N CYS A 383 -5.52 -0.10 -12.21
CA CYS A 383 -5.23 0.42 -13.55
C CYS A 383 -4.86 -0.70 -14.54
N ARG A 384 -4.10 -1.71 -14.09
CA ARG A 384 -3.80 -2.89 -14.89
C ARG A 384 -5.05 -3.70 -15.24
N MET A 385 -6.00 -3.86 -14.31
CA MET A 385 -7.29 -4.51 -14.60
C MET A 385 -8.06 -3.75 -15.69
N CYS A 386 -8.17 -2.42 -15.58
CA CYS A 386 -8.77 -1.57 -16.61
C CYS A 386 -8.08 -1.75 -17.98
N ALA A 387 -6.75 -1.69 -18.03
CA ALA A 387 -5.99 -1.86 -19.28
C ALA A 387 -6.19 -3.24 -19.93
N VAL A 388 -6.28 -4.32 -19.13
CA VAL A 388 -6.55 -5.68 -19.61
C VAL A 388 -7.93 -5.80 -20.28
N PHE A 389 -8.90 -5.01 -19.83
CA PHE A 389 -10.26 -4.96 -20.40
C PHE A 389 -10.45 -3.83 -21.43
N GLY A 390 -9.36 -3.31 -22.01
CA GLY A 390 -9.38 -2.36 -23.13
C GLY A 390 -9.40 -0.88 -22.74
N GLY A 391 -9.21 -0.55 -21.47
CA GLY A 391 -9.01 0.83 -21.03
C GLY A 391 -7.73 1.45 -21.61
N ILE A 392 -7.83 2.64 -22.18
CA ILE A 392 -6.71 3.39 -22.75
C ILE A 392 -6.13 4.32 -21.67
N TYR A 393 -4.79 4.35 -21.58
CA TYR A 393 -4.06 5.08 -20.54
C TYR A 393 -3.15 6.17 -21.12
N CYS A 394 -3.23 7.39 -20.57
CA CYS A 394 -2.38 8.51 -20.97
C CYS A 394 -1.82 9.28 -19.76
N LEU A 395 -0.57 9.00 -19.40
CA LEU A 395 0.21 9.82 -18.44
C LEU A 395 0.84 11.02 -19.16
N ARG A 396 1.09 12.10 -18.41
CA ARG A 396 1.52 13.43 -18.92
C ARG A 396 0.50 14.05 -19.88
N HIS A 397 -0.78 13.77 -19.65
CA HIS A 397 -1.90 14.14 -20.51
C HIS A 397 -2.95 14.90 -19.68
N SER A 398 -2.72 16.19 -19.48
CA SER A 398 -3.65 17.06 -18.78
C SER A 398 -4.87 17.40 -19.65
N VAL A 399 -5.98 17.74 -18.98
CA VAL A 399 -7.24 18.17 -19.60
C VAL A 399 -7.48 19.62 -19.23
N ARG A 400 -7.86 20.46 -20.21
CA ARG A 400 -8.02 21.91 -20.00
C ARG A 400 -9.42 22.27 -19.50
N CYS A 401 -10.44 21.67 -20.10
CA CYS A 401 -11.83 21.97 -19.75
C CYS A 401 -12.79 20.85 -20.10
N LEU A 402 -13.93 20.86 -19.41
CA LEU A 402 -15.15 20.13 -19.73
C LEU A 402 -15.99 20.99 -20.67
N VAL A 403 -16.52 20.38 -21.74
CA VAL A 403 -17.48 21.01 -22.64
C VAL A 403 -18.89 20.63 -22.21
N VAL A 404 -19.70 21.63 -21.89
CA VAL A 404 -21.06 21.47 -21.37
C VAL A 404 -22.06 22.05 -22.36
N ASP A 405 -23.15 21.33 -22.57
CA ASP A 405 -24.26 21.76 -23.40
C ASP A 405 -25.18 22.73 -22.65
N LYS A 406 -25.42 23.93 -23.19
CA LYS A 406 -26.20 24.98 -22.51
C LYS A 406 -27.66 24.59 -22.29
N GLU A 407 -28.25 23.80 -23.20
CA GLU A 407 -29.66 23.41 -23.15
C GLU A 407 -29.92 22.24 -22.19
N SER A 408 -29.18 21.14 -22.36
CA SER A 408 -29.35 19.92 -21.55
C SER A 408 -28.60 19.93 -20.21
N ARG A 409 -27.70 20.91 -20.00
CA ARG A 409 -26.81 21.02 -18.82
C ARG A 409 -25.99 19.76 -18.54
N LYS A 410 -25.68 18.98 -19.58
CA LYS A 410 -24.81 17.79 -19.53
C LYS A 410 -23.44 18.08 -20.12
N CYS A 411 -22.41 17.44 -19.58
CA CYS A 411 -21.09 17.42 -20.21
C CYS A 411 -21.14 16.50 -21.44
N LYS A 412 -20.56 16.95 -22.55
CA LYS A 412 -20.50 16.23 -23.83
C LYS A 412 -19.11 15.67 -24.13
N ALA A 413 -18.08 16.41 -23.73
CA ALA A 413 -16.70 16.14 -24.11
C ALA A 413 -15.72 16.80 -23.14
N ILE A 414 -14.45 16.42 -23.23
CA ILE A 414 -13.32 17.21 -22.75
C ILE A 414 -12.56 17.84 -23.92
N ILE A 415 -11.78 18.88 -23.65
CA ILE A 415 -10.69 19.32 -24.52
C ILE A 415 -9.37 19.14 -23.76
N ASP A 416 -8.45 18.38 -24.35
CA ASP A 416 -7.16 18.07 -23.74
C ASP A 416 -6.09 19.17 -23.91
N GLN A 417 -4.90 18.93 -23.37
CA GLN A 417 -3.78 19.87 -23.49
C GLN A 417 -3.33 20.17 -24.93
N PHE A 418 -3.56 19.25 -25.87
CA PHE A 418 -3.22 19.38 -27.28
C PHE A 418 -4.33 20.05 -28.11
N GLY A 419 -5.51 20.25 -27.53
CA GLY A 419 -6.69 20.69 -28.27
C GLY A 419 -7.36 19.55 -29.04
N GLN A 420 -7.31 18.32 -28.54
CA GLN A 420 -8.20 17.27 -29.03
C GLN A 420 -9.50 17.31 -28.22
N ARG A 421 -10.62 17.40 -28.92
CA ARG A 421 -11.96 17.21 -28.36
C ARG A 421 -12.29 15.72 -28.30
N ILE A 422 -12.61 15.22 -27.11
CA ILE A 422 -12.91 13.79 -26.86
C ILE A 422 -14.27 13.67 -26.20
N ILE A 423 -15.21 13.01 -26.89
CA ILE A 423 -16.61 12.81 -26.47
C ILE A 423 -16.70 11.69 -25.43
N SER A 424 -17.59 11.86 -24.44
CA SER A 424 -17.93 10.79 -23.49
C SER A 424 -19.33 10.96 -22.91
N LYS A 425 -19.90 9.85 -22.41
CA LYS A 425 -21.19 9.84 -21.69
C LYS A 425 -20.99 10.19 -20.22
N HIS A 426 -19.90 9.71 -19.61
CA HIS A 426 -19.58 9.89 -18.19
C HIS A 426 -18.16 10.43 -18.01
N PHE A 427 -17.98 11.30 -17.02
CA PHE A 427 -16.69 11.92 -16.71
C PHE A 427 -16.44 11.75 -15.21
N VAL A 428 -15.40 11.02 -14.80
CA VAL A 428 -14.98 10.89 -13.40
C VAL A 428 -13.73 11.74 -13.21
N ILE A 429 -13.71 12.61 -12.20
CA ILE A 429 -12.65 13.59 -11.99
C ILE A 429 -12.26 13.60 -10.51
N GLU A 430 -10.97 13.45 -10.22
CA GLU A 430 -10.46 13.64 -8.86
C GLU A 430 -10.45 15.14 -8.48
N ASP A 431 -10.77 15.44 -7.22
CA ASP A 431 -10.93 16.79 -6.66
C ASP A 431 -9.81 17.78 -7.01
N SER A 432 -8.53 17.38 -7.05
CA SER A 432 -7.41 18.29 -7.37
C SER A 432 -7.46 18.86 -8.79
N TYR A 433 -8.15 18.18 -9.71
CA TYR A 433 -8.34 18.62 -11.10
C TYR A 433 -9.50 19.61 -11.28
N LEU A 434 -10.30 19.89 -10.25
CA LEU A 434 -11.37 20.88 -10.33
C LEU A 434 -10.83 22.29 -10.07
N SER A 435 -11.38 23.29 -10.77
CA SER A 435 -10.94 24.69 -10.63
C SER A 435 -11.29 25.28 -9.26
N GLU A 436 -10.59 26.34 -8.85
CA GLU A 436 -10.88 27.07 -7.61
C GLU A 436 -12.30 27.67 -7.60
N ASN A 437 -12.83 28.03 -8.78
CA ASN A 437 -14.21 28.50 -8.94
C ASN A 437 -15.20 27.36 -8.69
N THR A 438 -14.96 26.18 -9.27
CA THR A 438 -15.78 24.97 -9.04
C THR A 438 -15.77 24.54 -7.58
N CYS A 439 -14.67 24.81 -6.86
CA CYS A 439 -14.48 24.44 -5.46
C CYS A 439 -14.79 25.56 -4.46
N SER A 440 -15.43 26.67 -4.89
CA SER A 440 -15.46 27.91 -4.10
C SER A 440 -16.18 27.79 -2.75
N ARG A 441 -17.17 26.90 -2.66
CA ARG A 441 -17.94 26.60 -1.44
C ARG A 441 -17.44 25.37 -0.68
N VAL A 442 -16.38 24.70 -1.17
CA VAL A 442 -15.91 23.42 -0.64
C VAL A 442 -15.05 23.64 0.62
N GLN A 443 -15.39 22.94 1.69
CA GLN A 443 -14.67 23.03 2.97
C GLN A 443 -13.80 21.79 3.16
N TYR A 444 -12.54 21.89 2.75
CA TYR A 444 -11.58 20.80 2.87
C TYR A 444 -11.10 20.60 4.30
N ARG A 445 -10.88 19.33 4.65
CA ARG A 445 -10.06 18.94 5.81
C ARG A 445 -8.59 18.88 5.38
N GLN A 446 -7.69 18.68 6.35
CA GLN A 446 -6.26 18.52 6.11
C GLN A 446 -5.72 17.34 6.91
N LEU A 447 -4.74 16.64 6.34
CA LEU A 447 -3.99 15.54 6.95
C LEU A 447 -2.59 16.03 7.26
N SER A 448 -2.15 15.87 8.50
CA SER A 448 -0.76 16.13 8.89
C SER A 448 0.03 14.85 8.67
N ARG A 449 1.04 14.91 7.80
CA ARG A 449 1.89 13.78 7.43
C ARG A 449 3.34 14.08 7.77
N ALA A 450 4.02 13.08 8.34
CA ALA A 450 5.47 13.04 8.39
C ALA A 450 6.00 11.70 7.85
N ILE A 451 7.20 11.75 7.29
CA ILE A 451 7.94 10.60 6.75
C ILE A 451 9.37 10.70 7.26
N LEU A 452 9.84 9.68 7.96
CA LEU A 452 11.16 9.60 8.56
C LEU A 452 11.93 8.41 8.00
N ILE A 453 13.23 8.59 7.77
CA ILE A 453 14.19 7.49 7.59
C ILE A 453 14.97 7.37 8.89
N THR A 454 14.94 6.20 9.53
CA THR A 454 15.62 5.94 10.82
C THR A 454 16.60 4.77 10.72
N ASP A 455 17.56 4.69 11.65
CA ASP A 455 18.58 3.62 11.72
C ASP A 455 18.19 2.42 12.59
N GLY A 456 16.97 2.41 13.12
CA GLY A 456 16.48 1.40 14.05
C GLY A 456 14.99 1.51 14.34
N SER A 457 14.45 0.42 14.90
CA SER A 457 13.04 0.30 15.28
C SER A 457 12.72 0.99 16.61
N VAL A 458 11.51 1.57 16.72
CA VAL A 458 10.96 2.15 17.96
C VAL A 458 10.90 1.18 19.13
N LEU A 459 10.86 -0.13 18.85
CA LEU A 459 10.94 -1.19 19.84
C LEU A 459 11.97 -2.23 19.38
N LYS A 460 13.16 -2.18 19.98
CA LYS A 460 14.28 -3.10 19.69
C LYS A 460 13.91 -4.53 20.10
N THR A 461 14.08 -5.49 19.19
CA THR A 461 13.98 -6.94 19.47
C THR A 461 15.06 -7.68 18.69
N ASP A 462 15.19 -8.99 18.90
CA ASP A 462 16.16 -9.84 18.19
C ASP A 462 15.86 -9.95 16.68
N SER A 463 14.62 -9.67 16.25
CA SER A 463 14.21 -9.63 14.84
C SER A 463 14.05 -8.18 14.38
N ASP A 464 14.80 -7.83 13.34
CA ASP A 464 14.78 -6.50 12.71
C ASP A 464 13.81 -6.39 11.52
N GLN A 465 13.24 -7.51 11.05
CA GLN A 465 12.27 -7.54 9.95
C GLN A 465 10.83 -7.58 10.46
N GLN A 466 10.47 -6.63 11.33
CA GLN A 466 9.11 -6.47 11.85
C GLN A 466 8.43 -5.25 11.22
N ILE A 467 7.11 -5.33 11.08
CA ILE A 467 6.24 -4.21 10.71
C ILE A 467 5.36 -3.91 11.90
N SER A 468 5.23 -2.62 12.25
CA SER A 468 4.56 -2.18 13.47
C SER A 468 3.59 -1.05 13.18
N ILE A 469 2.43 -1.08 13.84
CA ILE A 469 1.60 0.10 14.04
C ILE A 469 1.70 0.53 15.51
N LEU A 470 1.94 1.81 15.74
CA LEU A 470 2.01 2.45 17.03
C LEU A 470 0.95 3.55 17.10
N THR A 471 0.15 3.59 18.16
CA THR A 471 -0.80 4.67 18.41
C THR A 471 -0.33 5.56 19.56
N VAL A 472 -0.36 6.88 19.31
CA VAL A 472 0.01 7.93 20.26
C VAL A 472 -1.22 8.83 20.45
N PRO A 473 -1.96 8.71 21.57
CA PRO A 473 -3.12 9.55 21.84
C PRO A 473 -2.79 11.04 21.91
N ALA A 474 -3.82 11.87 21.70
CA ALA A 474 -3.74 13.31 21.86
C ALA A 474 -3.44 13.70 23.32
N GLU A 475 -2.45 14.56 23.53
CA GLU A 475 -2.15 15.15 24.86
C GLU A 475 -2.81 16.52 25.05
N GLU A 476 -2.99 17.29 23.97
CA GLU A 476 -3.60 18.63 24.01
C GLU A 476 -5.07 18.60 23.56
N PRO A 477 -5.99 19.31 24.24
CA PRO A 477 -7.38 19.43 23.79
C PRO A 477 -7.47 20.08 22.40
N GLY A 478 -8.13 19.41 21.46
CA GLY A 478 -8.21 19.86 20.07
C GLY A 478 -7.08 19.37 19.15
N SER A 479 -6.16 18.55 19.68
CA SER A 479 -5.29 17.70 18.85
C SER A 479 -5.92 16.32 18.62
N PHE A 480 -5.45 15.61 17.60
CA PHE A 480 -5.94 14.27 17.23
C PHE A 480 -4.89 13.19 17.55
N ALA A 481 -5.34 11.94 17.74
CA ALA A 481 -4.42 10.82 17.93
C ALA A 481 -3.51 10.63 16.70
N VAL A 482 -2.21 10.50 16.95
CA VAL A 482 -1.20 10.28 15.92
C VAL A 482 -0.97 8.78 15.75
N ARG A 483 -1.08 8.31 14.50
CA ARG A 483 -0.70 6.95 14.12
C ARG A 483 0.71 6.97 13.56
N VAL A 484 1.52 6.01 13.97
CA VAL A 484 2.89 5.82 13.52
C VAL A 484 3.00 4.42 12.92
N ILE A 485 3.32 4.30 11.63
CA ILE A 485 3.54 3.02 10.95
C ILE A 485 5.03 2.90 10.67
N GLU A 486 5.63 1.80 11.12
CA GLU A 486 7.04 1.47 10.97
C GLU A 486 7.19 0.31 9.96
N LEU A 487 7.92 0.58 8.89
CA LEU A 487 8.22 -0.38 7.81
C LEU A 487 9.71 -0.74 7.84
N CYS A 488 10.02 -2.02 7.99
CA CYS A 488 11.38 -2.57 7.84
C CYS A 488 11.72 -2.80 6.36
N SER A 489 13.01 -2.95 6.06
CA SER A 489 13.51 -3.15 4.67
C SER A 489 12.86 -4.31 3.91
N SER A 490 12.34 -5.34 4.60
CA SER A 490 11.65 -6.47 3.95
C SER A 490 10.26 -6.16 3.38
N THR A 491 9.74 -4.94 3.57
CA THR A 491 8.58 -4.40 2.84
C THR A 491 8.93 -3.91 1.43
N MET A 492 10.23 -3.81 1.12
CA MET A 492 10.76 -3.23 -0.11
C MET A 492 10.49 -1.71 -0.26
N THR A 493 10.19 -1.00 0.84
CA THR A 493 10.00 0.47 0.85
C THR A 493 11.21 1.27 1.33
N CYS A 494 12.28 0.62 1.82
CA CYS A 494 13.53 1.26 2.23
C CYS A 494 14.75 0.34 2.11
N MET A 495 15.95 0.95 2.12
CA MET A 495 17.22 0.21 2.07
C MET A 495 17.49 -0.59 3.36
N LYS A 496 18.36 -1.61 3.26
CA LYS A 496 18.82 -2.38 4.43
C LYS A 496 19.53 -1.48 5.44
N GLY A 497 19.30 -1.76 6.73
CA GLY A 497 19.83 -0.94 7.83
C GLY A 497 19.01 0.32 8.13
N THR A 498 17.96 0.60 7.35
CA THR A 498 16.99 1.67 7.64
C THR A 498 15.59 1.12 7.87
N TYR A 499 14.76 1.93 8.52
CA TYR A 499 13.31 1.80 8.56
C TYR A 499 12.68 3.05 7.95
N LEU A 500 11.53 2.87 7.30
CA LEU A 500 10.68 3.98 6.85
C LEU A 500 9.53 4.12 7.84
N VAL A 501 9.46 5.25 8.53
CA VAL A 501 8.44 5.53 9.55
C VAL A 501 7.53 6.63 9.06
N HIS A 502 6.24 6.34 9.00
CA HIS A 502 5.20 7.29 8.59
C HIS A 502 4.34 7.70 9.78
N LEU A 503 4.14 9.00 9.97
CA LEU A 503 3.22 9.55 10.97
C LEU A 503 2.01 10.22 10.30
N THR A 504 0.82 10.01 10.84
CA THR A 504 -0.43 10.59 10.33
C THR A 504 -1.38 10.96 11.45
N CYS A 505 -1.95 12.17 11.38
CA CYS A 505 -3.18 12.56 12.08
C CYS A 505 -4.03 13.49 11.20
N MET A 506 -5.26 13.77 11.63
CA MET A 506 -5.99 14.93 11.11
C MET A 506 -5.24 16.20 11.56
N SER A 507 -5.16 17.21 10.70
CA SER A 507 -4.44 18.44 11.02
C SER A 507 -5.19 19.31 12.02
N SER A 508 -4.47 19.82 13.00
CA SER A 508 -4.90 20.95 13.83
C SER A 508 -4.16 22.24 13.41
N LYS A 509 -2.92 22.12 12.92
CA LYS A 509 -2.11 23.22 12.37
C LYS A 509 -1.27 22.74 11.18
N THR A 510 -0.02 23.19 11.06
CA THR A 510 0.94 22.60 10.10
C THR A 510 1.34 21.19 10.52
N ALA A 511 1.70 20.36 9.56
CA ALA A 511 2.08 18.97 9.81
C ALA A 511 3.28 18.82 10.74
N ARG A 512 4.19 19.80 10.76
CA ARG A 512 5.30 19.83 11.71
C ARG A 512 4.84 20.13 13.12
N GLU A 513 4.05 21.18 13.33
CA GLU A 513 3.54 21.55 14.67
C GLU A 513 2.74 20.41 15.31
N ASP A 514 1.96 19.68 14.52
CA ASP A 514 1.14 18.56 14.98
C ASP A 514 1.97 17.30 15.31
N LEU A 515 3.11 17.07 14.64
CA LEU A 515 3.83 15.78 14.68
C LEU A 515 5.22 15.83 15.30
N GLU A 516 5.94 16.96 15.26
CA GLU A 516 7.33 17.06 15.72
C GLU A 516 7.48 16.69 17.20
N GLN A 517 6.48 16.98 18.05
CA GLN A 517 6.47 16.54 19.44
C GLN A 517 6.52 15.00 19.57
N VAL A 518 5.77 14.27 18.74
CA VAL A 518 5.76 12.80 18.73
C VAL A 518 7.08 12.26 18.19
N VAL A 519 7.64 12.91 17.17
CA VAL A 519 8.95 12.55 16.61
C VAL A 519 10.07 12.71 17.65
N GLN A 520 10.10 13.81 18.41
CA GLN A 520 11.08 14.03 19.49
C GLN A 520 10.88 13.09 20.69
N LYS A 521 9.64 12.64 20.94
CA LYS A 521 9.34 11.62 21.97
C LYS A 521 9.88 10.24 21.58
N LEU A 522 9.76 9.84 20.31
CA LEU A 522 10.15 8.51 19.84
C LEU A 522 11.61 8.38 19.36
N PHE A 523 12.20 9.46 18.86
CA PHE A 523 13.50 9.43 18.17
C PHE A 523 14.46 10.54 18.63
N THR A 524 15.74 10.37 18.32
CA THR A 524 16.77 11.40 18.52
C THR A 524 17.31 11.86 17.15
N PRO A 525 17.42 13.16 16.85
CA PRO A 525 18.10 13.62 15.64
C PRO A 525 19.56 13.13 15.59
N TYR A 526 20.05 12.68 14.43
CA TYR A 526 21.45 12.27 14.32
C TYR A 526 22.40 13.46 14.60
N THR A 527 23.35 13.26 15.52
CA THR A 527 24.43 14.21 15.82
C THR A 527 25.78 13.51 15.81
N GLU A 528 26.83 14.21 15.38
CA GLU A 528 28.17 13.59 15.26
C GLU A 528 28.92 13.45 16.59
N MET A 529 28.55 14.22 17.61
CA MET A 529 29.24 14.27 18.90
C MET A 529 28.86 13.13 19.88
N GLU A 530 27.77 12.40 19.63
CA GLU A 530 27.30 11.29 20.48
C GLU A 530 27.93 9.93 20.11
N THR A 531 29.23 9.89 19.80
CA THR A 531 29.93 8.65 19.41
C THR A 531 30.82 8.02 20.47
N GLU A 532 30.99 8.67 21.63
CA GLU A 532 31.90 8.18 22.69
C GLU A 532 31.24 7.92 24.06
N ASN A 533 29.93 8.14 24.21
CA ASN A 533 29.19 7.81 25.44
C ASN A 533 27.98 6.90 25.19
N GLU A 534 27.67 6.09 26.20
CA GLU A 534 26.93 4.83 26.09
C GLU A 534 25.39 4.98 26.02
N HIS A 535 24.72 3.89 25.61
CA HIS A 535 23.27 3.69 25.66
C HIS A 535 22.37 4.71 24.92
N VAL A 536 22.48 4.75 23.59
CA VAL A 536 21.46 5.37 22.73
C VAL A 536 20.14 4.57 22.79
N GLU A 537 19.23 5.01 23.66
CA GLU A 537 17.96 4.32 23.95
C GLU A 537 16.99 4.38 22.76
N LYS A 538 16.75 5.59 22.22
CA LYS A 538 15.87 5.85 21.06
C LYS A 538 16.58 5.64 19.71
N PRO A 539 15.90 5.28 18.61
CA PRO A 539 16.52 5.25 17.28
C PRO A 539 16.86 6.65 16.76
N ARG A 540 17.83 6.73 15.84
CA ARG A 540 18.26 8.01 15.25
C ARG A 540 17.48 8.34 13.98
N ILE A 541 17.08 9.60 13.83
CA ILE A 541 16.51 10.13 12.59
C ILE A 541 17.66 10.51 11.66
N LEU A 542 17.63 9.98 10.43
CA LEU A 542 18.59 10.30 9.37
C LEU A 542 18.04 11.40 8.44
N TRP A 543 16.75 11.33 8.14
CA TRP A 543 16.05 12.28 7.27
C TRP A 543 14.57 12.36 7.67
N ALA A 544 13.97 13.54 7.53
CA ALA A 544 12.55 13.78 7.82
C ALA A 544 11.92 14.73 6.80
N LEU A 545 10.67 14.45 6.45
CA LEU A 545 9.77 15.31 5.66
C LEU A 545 8.46 15.48 6.42
N TYR A 546 7.93 16.70 6.46
CA TYR A 546 6.60 17.04 6.95
C TYR A 546 5.83 17.77 5.85
N PHE A 547 4.55 17.48 5.69
CA PHE A 547 3.65 18.19 4.79
C PHE A 547 2.18 18.00 5.18
N ASN A 548 1.34 18.99 4.87
CA ASN A 548 -0.11 18.81 4.92
C ASN A 548 -0.63 18.34 3.55
N MET A 549 -1.60 17.43 3.57
CA MET A 549 -2.33 16.97 2.39
C MET A 549 -3.82 17.26 2.55
N ARG A 550 -4.46 17.79 1.51
CA ARG A 550 -5.91 18.00 1.43
C ARG A 550 -6.66 16.68 1.65
N ASP A 551 -7.58 16.68 2.61
CA ASP A 551 -8.61 15.64 2.76
C ASP A 551 -9.92 16.19 2.15
N SER A 552 -10.22 15.70 0.95
CA SER A 552 -11.46 15.98 0.21
C SER A 552 -12.49 14.85 0.33
N SER A 553 -12.28 13.90 1.25
CA SER A 553 -13.22 12.79 1.48
C SER A 553 -14.50 13.27 2.19
N ASP A 554 -15.58 12.51 2.06
CA ASP A 554 -16.91 12.77 2.64
C ASP A 554 -17.58 14.11 2.24
N ILE A 555 -17.10 14.76 1.16
CA ILE A 555 -17.66 16.01 0.64
C ILE A 555 -18.88 15.71 -0.25
N SER A 556 -20.00 16.38 0.02
CA SER A 556 -21.19 16.27 -0.83
C SER A 556 -20.94 16.86 -2.22
N ARG A 557 -21.51 16.23 -3.24
CA ARG A 557 -21.57 16.76 -4.61
C ARG A 557 -22.04 18.22 -4.65
N ASP A 558 -23.04 18.55 -3.84
CA ASP A 558 -23.69 19.87 -3.86
C ASP A 558 -22.78 20.99 -3.34
N CYS A 559 -21.62 20.67 -2.75
CA CYS A 559 -20.60 21.62 -2.36
C CYS A 559 -19.81 22.18 -3.55
N TYR A 560 -19.80 21.49 -4.69
CA TYR A 560 -19.14 21.94 -5.92
C TYR A 560 -20.10 22.78 -6.78
N ASP A 561 -19.56 23.79 -7.46
CA ASP A 561 -20.32 24.72 -8.29
C ASP A 561 -20.46 24.24 -9.74
N ASP A 562 -21.66 24.40 -10.29
CA ASP A 562 -22.04 24.19 -11.70
C ASP A 562 -21.72 22.81 -12.35
N LEU A 563 -21.41 21.77 -11.56
CA LEU A 563 -21.05 20.44 -12.09
C LEU A 563 -22.23 19.70 -12.78
N PRO A 564 -22.13 19.39 -14.09
CA PRO A 564 -23.14 18.62 -14.84
C PRO A 564 -23.42 17.25 -14.24
N SER A 565 -24.67 16.79 -14.28
CA SER A 565 -25.13 15.54 -13.65
C SER A 565 -24.38 14.26 -14.05
N ASN A 566 -23.69 14.25 -15.20
CA ASN A 566 -22.88 13.13 -15.71
C ASN A 566 -21.35 13.32 -15.51
N VAL A 567 -20.95 14.35 -14.76
CA VAL A 567 -19.60 14.54 -14.22
C VAL A 567 -19.63 14.11 -12.77
N TYR A 568 -18.82 13.14 -12.38
CA TYR A 568 -18.72 12.56 -11.03
C TYR A 568 -17.39 12.95 -10.40
N VAL A 569 -17.36 13.13 -9.08
CA VAL A 569 -16.16 13.56 -8.35
C VAL A 569 -15.66 12.42 -7.47
N CYS A 570 -14.36 12.13 -7.55
CA CYS A 570 -13.64 11.30 -6.60
C CYS A 570 -12.82 12.15 -5.64
N SER A 571 -12.62 11.68 -4.42
CA SER A 571 -11.80 12.37 -3.42
C SER A 571 -10.35 11.90 -3.44
N GLY A 572 -9.47 12.75 -2.93
CA GLY A 572 -8.15 12.34 -2.48
C GLY A 572 -8.20 11.39 -1.25
N PRO A 573 -7.03 11.06 -0.69
CA PRO A 573 -6.91 10.18 0.47
C PRO A 573 -7.62 10.72 1.73
N ASP A 574 -8.29 9.83 2.46
CA ASP A 574 -8.94 10.12 3.74
C ASP A 574 -8.02 9.84 4.95
N SER A 575 -8.34 10.46 6.09
CA SER A 575 -7.62 10.26 7.37
C SER A 575 -7.73 8.85 7.98
N GLY A 576 -8.58 7.94 7.49
CA GLY A 576 -8.79 6.60 8.04
C GLY A 576 -7.58 5.67 7.91
N LEU A 577 -7.56 4.58 8.69
CA LEU A 577 -6.46 3.58 8.64
C LEU A 577 -6.58 2.65 7.42
N GLY A 578 -7.80 2.29 7.04
CA GLY A 578 -8.09 1.44 5.88
C GLY A 578 -8.48 2.24 4.63
N ASN A 579 -8.89 1.52 3.60
CA ASN A 579 -9.27 2.05 2.27
C ASN A 579 -10.79 2.01 2.00
N ASP A 580 -11.61 1.86 3.04
CA ASP A 580 -13.06 1.72 2.93
C ASP A 580 -13.73 2.92 2.23
N ASN A 581 -13.25 4.15 2.46
CA ASN A 581 -13.79 5.34 1.79
C ASN A 581 -13.59 5.24 0.26
N ALA A 582 -12.37 4.93 -0.19
CA ALA A 582 -12.03 4.79 -1.61
C ALA A 582 -12.85 3.70 -2.32
N VAL A 583 -13.09 2.55 -1.66
CA VAL A 583 -13.92 1.48 -2.24
C VAL A 583 -15.40 1.87 -2.28
N LYS A 584 -15.95 2.43 -1.19
CA LYS A 584 -17.37 2.83 -1.12
C LYS A 584 -17.72 3.90 -2.16
N GLN A 585 -16.87 4.91 -2.35
CA GLN A 585 -17.14 5.93 -3.36
C GLN A 585 -17.08 5.34 -4.78
N ALA A 586 -16.10 4.49 -5.08
CA ALA A 586 -15.98 3.84 -6.38
C ALA A 586 -17.17 2.91 -6.68
N GLU A 587 -17.63 2.13 -5.70
CA GLU A 587 -18.84 1.29 -5.82
C GLU A 587 -20.10 2.13 -6.02
N THR A 588 -20.24 3.24 -5.27
CA THR A 588 -21.38 4.16 -5.40
C THR A 588 -21.42 4.83 -6.78
N LEU A 589 -20.27 5.28 -7.29
CA LEU A 589 -20.16 5.82 -8.65
C LEU A 589 -20.44 4.75 -9.71
N PHE A 590 -19.96 3.52 -9.51
CA PHE A 590 -20.22 2.42 -10.43
C PHE A 590 -21.72 2.11 -10.55
N GLN A 591 -22.45 2.07 -9.43
CA GLN A 591 -23.91 1.86 -9.43
C GLN A 591 -24.67 2.98 -10.17
N GLN A 592 -24.12 4.19 -10.24
CA GLN A 592 -24.71 5.32 -10.98
C GLN A 592 -24.37 5.31 -12.49
N ILE A 593 -23.21 4.77 -12.87
CA ILE A 593 -22.74 4.69 -14.27
C ILE A 593 -23.24 3.41 -14.95
N CYS A 594 -23.16 2.28 -14.25
CA CYS A 594 -23.52 0.93 -14.69
C CYS A 594 -24.56 0.29 -13.75
N PRO A 595 -25.82 0.78 -13.73
CA PRO A 595 -26.85 0.27 -12.82
C PRO A 595 -27.21 -1.19 -13.15
N ASN A 596 -27.30 -2.02 -12.10
CA ASN A 596 -27.56 -3.47 -12.14
C ASN A 596 -26.41 -4.36 -12.67
N GLU A 597 -25.24 -3.80 -12.94
CA GLU A 597 -24.03 -4.59 -13.26
C GLU A 597 -23.32 -5.07 -11.99
N ASP A 598 -22.54 -6.16 -12.08
CA ASP A 598 -21.71 -6.61 -10.96
C ASP A 598 -20.46 -5.75 -10.80
N PHE A 599 -20.13 -5.38 -9.57
CA PHE A 599 -18.98 -4.54 -9.25
C PHE A 599 -17.69 -5.36 -9.22
N CYS A 600 -16.82 -5.16 -10.20
CA CYS A 600 -15.52 -5.83 -10.35
C CYS A 600 -15.54 -7.37 -10.24
N PRO A 601 -16.37 -8.09 -11.03
CA PRO A 601 -16.29 -9.55 -11.13
C PRO A 601 -14.92 -10.00 -11.63
N ALA A 602 -14.47 -11.17 -11.18
CA ALA A 602 -13.27 -11.82 -11.69
C ALA A 602 -13.27 -11.87 -13.23
N PRO A 603 -12.10 -11.75 -13.89
CA PRO A 603 -11.96 -12.15 -15.29
C PRO A 603 -12.31 -13.64 -15.42
N PRO A 604 -13.14 -14.05 -16.39
CA PRO A 604 -13.36 -15.48 -16.65
C PRO A 604 -12.03 -16.07 -17.11
N ASN A 605 -11.58 -17.15 -16.46
CA ASN A 605 -10.39 -17.87 -16.89
C ASN A 605 -10.78 -18.81 -18.03
N PRO A 606 -10.26 -18.64 -19.27
CA PRO A 606 -10.62 -19.51 -20.38
C PRO A 606 -10.18 -20.97 -20.16
N GLU A 607 -9.17 -21.21 -19.32
CA GLU A 607 -8.68 -22.55 -18.99
C GLU A 607 -9.65 -23.33 -18.08
N ASP A 608 -10.60 -22.66 -17.41
CA ASP A 608 -11.64 -23.33 -16.62
C ASP A 608 -12.72 -23.98 -17.52
N ILE A 609 -12.74 -23.65 -18.81
CA ILE A 609 -13.66 -24.23 -19.80
C ILE A 609 -13.10 -25.54 -20.31
N VAL A 610 -13.53 -26.66 -19.70
CA VAL A 610 -13.23 -28.00 -20.22
C VAL A 610 -13.91 -28.19 -21.58
N LEU A 611 -13.10 -28.17 -22.64
CA LEU A 611 -13.53 -28.55 -23.97
C LEU A 611 -13.57 -30.08 -24.07
N ASP A 612 -14.70 -30.64 -24.51
CA ASP A 612 -14.89 -32.08 -24.66
C ASP A 612 -14.02 -32.58 -25.83
N GLY A 613 -12.88 -33.18 -25.50
CA GLY A 613 -11.88 -33.64 -26.46
C GLY A 613 -12.24 -35.01 -27.04
N ASP A 614 -12.22 -35.12 -28.37
CA ASP A 614 -12.57 -36.33 -29.11
C ASP A 614 -11.97 -37.61 -28.51
N SER A 615 -12.83 -38.61 -28.34
CA SER A 615 -12.47 -39.93 -27.81
C SER A 615 -11.68 -40.77 -28.83
N SER A 616 -10.40 -40.45 -29.05
CA SER A 616 -9.49 -41.34 -29.77
C SER A 616 -8.01 -41.15 -29.43
N GLN A 617 -7.38 -42.25 -29.01
CA GLN A 617 -5.92 -42.47 -28.81
C GLN A 617 -5.32 -41.75 -27.58
N GLN A 618 -4.59 -42.41 -26.67
CA GLN A 618 -3.91 -43.70 -26.75
C GLN A 618 -4.18 -44.61 -25.53
N GLU A 619 -4.49 -45.88 -25.79
CA GLU A 619 -4.11 -46.96 -24.87
C GLU A 619 -2.59 -47.20 -25.01
N ALA A 620 -1.87 -47.23 -23.89
CA ALA A 620 -0.83 -48.24 -23.55
C ALA A 620 0.19 -47.72 -22.52
N SER A 621 -0.03 -48.01 -21.24
CA SER A 621 0.92 -48.80 -20.43
C SER A 621 0.44 -48.92 -18.99
N GLU A 622 0.19 -50.16 -18.55
CA GLU A 622 -0.06 -50.46 -17.15
C GLU A 622 1.27 -50.45 -16.36
N SER A 623 1.31 -49.76 -15.22
CA SER A 623 2.10 -50.24 -14.07
C SER A 623 1.53 -49.71 -12.77
N SER A 624 0.91 -50.62 -12.02
CA SER A 624 0.35 -50.49 -10.68
C SER A 624 1.18 -49.72 -9.64
N VAL A 625 0.52 -48.85 -8.86
CA VAL A 625 0.81 -48.66 -7.43
C VAL A 625 -0.50 -48.53 -6.66
N ILE A 626 -0.66 -49.34 -5.62
CA ILE A 626 -1.82 -49.36 -4.71
C ILE A 626 -1.52 -48.50 -3.47
N PRO A 627 -2.51 -47.78 -2.93
CA PRO A 627 -2.59 -47.54 -1.48
C PRO A 627 -3.77 -48.30 -0.88
N GLU A 628 -3.51 -49.06 0.19
CA GLU A 628 -4.52 -49.87 0.88
C GLU A 628 -5.53 -49.01 1.65
N ALA A 629 -6.81 -49.35 1.55
CA ALA A 629 -7.87 -48.80 2.39
C ALA A 629 -8.43 -49.89 3.31
N ASN A 630 -8.08 -49.86 4.59
CA ASN A 630 -8.71 -50.68 5.61
C ASN A 630 -10.05 -50.05 6.04
N SER A 631 -11.16 -50.66 5.63
CA SER A 631 -12.46 -50.50 6.30
C SER A 631 -13.17 -51.85 6.40
N GLU A 632 -13.30 -52.33 7.64
CA GLU A 632 -13.99 -53.59 7.94
C GLU A 632 -15.50 -53.44 7.71
N THR A 633 -16.12 -54.45 7.10
CA THR A 633 -17.58 -54.63 7.08
C THR A 633 -17.96 -55.94 7.79
N PRO A 634 -18.94 -55.92 8.71
CA PRO A 634 -19.45 -57.14 9.33
C PRO A 634 -20.41 -57.89 8.39
N LYS A 635 -20.49 -59.22 8.57
CA LYS A 635 -21.25 -60.13 7.72
C LYS A 635 -22.76 -60.11 7.99
N GLU A 636 -23.55 -60.28 6.93
CA GLU A 636 -24.97 -60.65 7.00
C GLU A 636 -25.18 -62.10 7.46
N SER A 637 -26.31 -62.37 8.12
CA SER A 637 -27.06 -63.61 7.96
C SER A 637 -28.48 -63.53 8.55
N THR A 638 -29.52 -63.69 7.71
CA THR A 638 -30.87 -64.25 8.01
C THR A 638 -31.75 -63.52 9.08
N ASP A 639 -33.09 -63.47 9.02
CA ASP A 639 -34.08 -64.22 8.23
C ASP A 639 -35.45 -63.48 8.15
N LEU A 640 -36.31 -63.90 7.20
CA LEU A 640 -37.80 -63.83 7.17
C LEU A 640 -38.62 -62.75 7.93
N GLY A 641 -39.55 -62.08 7.22
CA GLY A 641 -40.80 -61.55 7.82
C GLY A 641 -41.50 -60.42 7.03
N ASN A 642 -42.73 -60.66 6.54
CA ASN A 642 -43.52 -59.71 5.73
C ASN A 642 -44.39 -58.76 6.62
N PRO A 643 -45.05 -57.72 6.06
CA PRO A 643 -45.52 -56.53 6.79
C PRO A 643 -46.99 -56.57 7.25
N GLU A 644 -47.38 -55.61 8.09
CA GLU A 644 -48.75 -55.05 8.14
C GLU A 644 -48.77 -53.63 8.77
N GLU A 645 -49.50 -52.71 8.15
CA GLU A 645 -50.05 -51.46 8.74
C GLU A 645 -51.24 -51.80 9.68
N PRO A 646 -52.01 -50.88 10.33
CA PRO A 646 -52.01 -49.39 10.28
C PRO A 646 -52.19 -48.68 11.66
N SER A 647 -52.46 -47.36 11.60
CA SER A 647 -53.11 -46.47 12.62
C SER A 647 -52.33 -46.17 13.92
N GLU A 648 -52.35 -44.95 14.48
CA GLU A 648 -53.09 -43.69 14.16
C GLU A 648 -52.14 -42.50 13.89
#